data_AF-Q381K1-F1
#
_entry.id   AF-Q381K1-F1
#
_cell.length_a   1.000
_cell.length_b   1.000
_cell.length_c   1.000
_cell.angle_alpha   90.00
_cell.angle_beta   90.00
_cell.angle_gamma   90.00
#
_symmetry.space_group_name_H-M   'P 1'
#
loop_
_entity.id
_entity.type
_entity.pdbx_description
1 polymer ?
#
loop_
_entity_poly.entity_id
_entity_poly.type
_entity_poly.pdbx_seq_one_letter_code
_entity_poly.pdbx_strand_id
1 'polypeptide(L)'
;MRHTIPFFRRSAFVPAPGSSLLNPRSQRAKVRRMVAAQKAQGENFERQALYAELGGSPSARAPRSKGERSKEATRRVGCEVAERAKHMTDAEWEGVPVDEKHAFAKYMHKVLQEHPTETTEQQRRRYFETTMADVFELDPRKTVRDEYERVKLGLPVHLKNPQYSLGVSQAVYDAADASLFDPENVHRLENAMTHVKQVFADYVHKKREGVSTEAERRMLANLTAELNLETQKHLANMFKYAEMRLRQVKLEERHHQLAEIERLRRMAQQRGGVKGRKGGSRKMSRMERLKRVINRAVGLDIAVAETVLTEMQAQEEFLQFCEVFARLTLGSGFKHTGKDENLSAYIESLRKLYSMDAATLSTLDVVQYYSSKEGAHPVDWAKRWYERALLLPLQSTPEYQKLLQIQQRDESTVKHIKETAGTGHAFACEAEAEVARIKTQKVVNLVEKMFMDPKDKRLESLHEKRLRYLAHMQMERQIRCVRENAKLFDGVENMPEAAQCRELYEKIMEKKTAQCNMTSPPEGEGSAIQSAKTEGDHCEVGPGMFNVYDDAEASSLFEKIREITLRVIRDRHVQSAAATKARMLNRIIRSLKGGEQSIAEELRALHQQRKEKMTMRILGIIENDVKTEMEWLQNMEEAERPPLLPIPENMSYVSAADVQAWRELREDDERKAANPFERRRRTFQPELLGQAWSVPNKPLLFWGTGVSAVQQALRHVAEDAERKRQGLLLAPPYPCAENPWGWRLAKDILDDNN
;
A
#
# COMPACT_ATOMS: atom_id res chain seq x y z
N MET A 1 73.92 -12.90 -8.36
CA MET A 1 74.45 -11.53 -8.15
C MET A 1 73.25 -10.64 -7.89
N ARG A 2 72.93 -10.26 -6.64
CA ARG A 2 73.42 -9.11 -5.84
C ARG A 2 72.29 -8.04 -5.69
N HIS A 3 71.84 -7.86 -4.44
CA HIS A 3 71.34 -6.62 -3.80
C HIS A 3 69.91 -6.10 -4.16
N THR A 4 68.88 -6.23 -3.30
CA THR A 4 68.49 -5.47 -2.07
C THR A 4 67.88 -4.07 -2.27
N ILE A 5 66.56 -3.99 -2.00
CA ILE A 5 65.67 -2.92 -1.42
C ILE A 5 66.46 -1.94 -0.49
N PRO A 6 66.15 -0.62 -0.23
CA PRO A 6 64.84 -0.12 0.28
C PRO A 6 64.37 1.37 0.22
N PHE A 7 63.05 1.54 0.51
CA PHE A 7 62.31 2.58 1.28
C PHE A 7 62.57 4.10 1.10
N PHE A 8 61.53 4.88 0.75
CA PHE A 8 61.28 6.24 1.31
C PHE A 8 59.78 6.64 1.39
N ARG A 9 59.32 6.79 2.65
CA ARG A 9 58.41 7.79 3.26
C ARG A 9 56.94 8.01 2.78
N ARG A 10 56.02 7.70 3.71
CA ARG A 10 54.65 8.26 3.87
C ARG A 10 54.70 9.77 4.16
N SER A 11 53.92 10.57 3.44
CA SER A 11 53.51 11.92 3.85
C SER A 11 52.01 11.93 4.19
N ALA A 12 51.69 12.22 5.46
CA ALA A 12 50.31 12.46 5.89
C ALA A 12 49.80 13.78 5.29
N PHE A 13 48.66 13.75 4.60
CA PHE A 13 48.02 14.92 4.02
C PHE A 13 47.42 15.79 5.14
N VAL A 14 48.06 16.93 5.44
CA VAL A 14 47.54 17.93 6.38
C VAL A 14 46.57 18.85 5.62
N PRO A 15 45.29 18.98 6.02
CA PRO A 15 44.36 19.89 5.37
C PRO A 15 44.84 21.35 5.46
N ALA A 16 44.66 22.13 4.39
CA ALA A 16 45.01 23.55 4.38
C ALA A 16 44.28 24.35 5.49
N PRO A 17 44.87 25.40 6.08
CA PRO A 17 44.37 26.13 7.25
C PRO A 17 42.97 26.78 7.12
N GLY A 18 42.39 26.87 5.91
CA GLY A 18 41.00 27.30 5.68
C GLY A 18 39.99 26.17 5.38
N SER A 19 40.44 24.91 5.39
CA SER A 19 39.61 23.76 5.08
C SER A 19 38.46 23.62 6.09
N SER A 20 37.26 23.28 5.62
CA SER A 20 36.13 22.91 6.49
C SER A 20 36.45 21.72 7.41
N LEU A 21 37.53 20.99 7.12
CA LEU A 21 38.10 19.94 7.99
C LEU A 21 38.80 20.50 9.23
N LEU A 22 39.29 21.74 9.22
CA LEU A 22 39.94 22.39 10.37
C LEU A 22 39.04 23.39 11.09
N ASN A 23 37.98 23.92 10.45
CA ASN A 23 37.07 24.86 11.11
C ASN A 23 36.13 24.13 12.10
N PRO A 24 36.26 24.35 13.43
CA PRO A 24 35.46 23.67 14.44
C PRO A 24 33.98 24.09 14.44
N ARG A 25 33.62 25.19 13.75
CA ARG A 25 32.25 25.68 13.60
C ARG A 25 31.54 25.15 12.34
N SER A 26 32.24 24.47 11.43
CA SER A 26 31.61 23.94 10.21
C SER A 26 30.58 22.84 10.51
N GLN A 27 29.56 22.69 9.67
CA GLN A 27 28.62 21.55 9.80
C GLN A 27 29.36 20.21 9.77
N ARG A 28 30.40 20.05 8.94
CA ARG A 28 31.26 18.85 8.92
C ARG A 28 31.99 18.61 10.24
N ALA A 29 32.40 19.66 10.96
CA ALA A 29 32.96 19.53 12.30
C ALA A 29 31.90 19.14 13.33
N LYS A 30 30.68 19.68 13.23
CA LYS A 30 29.53 19.25 14.05
C LYS A 30 29.21 17.76 13.82
N VAL A 31 29.17 17.30 12.57
CA VAL A 31 28.95 15.88 12.24
C VAL A 31 30.08 15.01 12.77
N ARG A 32 31.36 15.39 12.60
CA ARG A 32 32.47 14.63 13.19
C ARG A 32 32.43 14.59 14.71
N ARG A 33 32.06 15.69 15.38
CA ARG A 33 31.84 15.70 16.84
C ARG A 33 30.68 14.81 17.23
N MET A 34 29.59 14.80 16.47
CA MET A 34 28.44 13.95 16.74
C MET A 34 28.80 12.47 16.56
N VAL A 35 29.49 12.10 15.48
CA VAL A 35 29.99 10.72 15.25
C VAL A 35 31.01 10.30 16.30
N ALA A 36 31.95 11.19 16.67
CA ALA A 36 32.91 10.91 17.74
C ALA A 36 32.23 10.78 19.11
N ALA A 37 31.20 11.59 19.38
CA ALA A 37 30.40 11.50 20.60
C ALA A 37 29.54 10.23 20.63
N GLN A 38 28.95 9.82 19.49
CA GLN A 38 28.24 8.55 19.36
C GLN A 38 29.18 7.36 19.53
N LYS A 39 30.38 7.42 18.93
CA LYS A 39 31.39 6.37 19.09
C LYS A 39 31.92 6.30 20.53
N ALA A 40 32.13 7.44 21.17
CA ALA A 40 32.50 7.51 22.59
C ALA A 40 31.35 7.07 23.51
N GLN A 41 30.09 7.35 23.16
CA GLN A 41 28.92 6.80 23.87
C GLN A 41 28.82 5.29 23.67
N GLY A 42 29.07 4.77 22.47
CA GLY A 42 29.14 3.34 22.20
C GLY A 42 30.22 2.66 23.03
N GLU A 43 31.45 3.20 23.05
CA GLU A 43 32.55 2.67 23.87
C GLU A 43 32.27 2.82 25.38
N ASN A 44 31.62 3.89 25.82
CA ASN A 44 31.23 4.07 27.23
C ASN A 44 30.07 3.17 27.62
N PHE A 45 29.12 2.89 26.73
CA PHE A 45 28.01 1.98 26.97
C PHE A 45 28.50 0.53 26.97
N GLU A 46 29.41 0.15 26.07
CA GLU A 46 30.09 -1.15 26.11
C GLU A 46 30.93 -1.31 27.39
N ARG A 47 31.66 -0.26 27.81
CA ARG A 47 32.37 -0.28 29.10
C ARG A 47 31.38 -0.40 30.25
N GLN A 48 30.33 0.42 30.31
CA GLN A 48 29.33 0.36 31.39
C GLN A 48 28.58 -0.97 31.39
N ALA A 49 28.26 -1.56 30.25
CA ALA A 49 27.65 -2.88 30.15
C ALA A 49 28.60 -3.97 30.66
N LEU A 50 29.90 -3.88 30.34
CA LEU A 50 30.93 -4.78 30.89
C LEU A 50 31.20 -4.57 32.39
N TYR A 51 30.80 -3.44 32.98
CA TYR A 51 30.96 -3.12 34.40
C TYR A 51 29.66 -3.21 35.22
N ALA A 52 28.49 -3.29 34.61
CA ALA A 52 27.20 -3.29 35.31
C ALA A 52 26.74 -4.67 35.80
N GLU A 53 27.31 -5.75 35.25
CA GLU A 53 27.13 -7.10 35.79
C GLU A 53 28.24 -7.40 36.80
N LEU A 54 27.85 -7.67 38.05
CA LEU A 54 28.67 -7.84 39.26
C LEU A 54 28.91 -6.55 40.04
N GLY A 55 27.96 -6.24 40.92
CA GLY A 55 28.18 -5.34 42.04
C GLY A 55 29.47 -5.70 42.79
N GLY A 56 30.47 -4.85 42.69
CA GLY A 56 31.76 -5.00 43.32
C GLY A 56 32.65 -3.82 42.96
N SER A 57 32.92 -2.97 43.96
CA SER A 57 33.81 -1.80 43.91
C SER A 57 35.05 -2.04 43.02
N PRO A 58 35.51 -1.07 42.21
CA PRO A 58 36.76 -1.19 41.48
C PRO A 58 37.93 -1.14 42.47
N SER A 59 38.27 -2.29 43.03
CA SER A 59 39.58 -2.53 43.60
C SER A 59 40.58 -2.45 42.46
N ALA A 60 41.49 -1.49 42.53
CA ALA A 60 42.62 -1.33 41.63
C ALA A 60 43.34 -2.67 41.48
N ARG A 61 43.11 -3.36 40.35
CA ARG A 61 43.77 -4.64 40.08
C ARG A 61 45.27 -4.38 39.95
N ALA A 62 45.99 -4.96 40.91
CA ALA A 62 47.43 -5.05 41.02
C ALA A 62 48.11 -5.39 39.68
N PRO A 63 49.38 -4.99 39.47
CA PRO A 63 50.11 -5.26 38.24
C PRO A 63 50.05 -6.75 37.91
N ARG A 64 49.34 -7.08 36.82
CA ARG A 64 49.22 -8.46 36.31
C ARG A 64 50.60 -9.09 36.22
N SER A 65 50.72 -10.28 36.80
CA SER A 65 51.96 -11.06 36.78
C SER A 65 52.42 -11.29 35.33
N LYS A 66 53.74 -11.47 35.12
CA LYS A 66 54.31 -11.71 33.78
C LYS A 66 53.62 -12.88 33.06
N GLY A 67 53.19 -13.90 33.81
CA GLY A 67 52.43 -15.05 33.31
C GLY A 67 51.00 -14.71 32.86
N GLU A 68 50.28 -13.85 33.59
CA GLU A 68 48.94 -13.40 33.17
C GLU A 68 48.98 -12.52 31.91
N ARG A 69 50.00 -11.65 31.80
CA ARG A 69 50.20 -10.85 30.59
C ARG A 69 50.46 -11.73 29.37
N SER A 70 51.28 -12.78 29.53
CA SER A 70 51.54 -13.75 28.47
C SER A 70 50.27 -14.49 28.05
N LYS A 71 49.44 -14.96 29.01
CA LYS A 71 48.18 -15.67 28.70
C LYS A 71 47.18 -14.77 27.96
N GLU A 72 47.04 -13.52 28.40
CA GLU A 72 46.16 -12.55 27.74
C GLU A 72 46.66 -12.19 26.34
N ALA A 73 47.98 -12.05 26.15
CA ALA A 73 48.57 -11.84 24.84
C ALA A 73 48.31 -13.02 23.90
N THR A 74 48.51 -14.27 24.35
CA THR A 74 48.17 -15.47 23.58
C THR A 74 46.68 -15.54 23.24
N ARG A 75 45.79 -15.15 24.15
CA ARG A 75 44.34 -15.11 23.90
C ARG A 75 43.98 -14.07 22.83
N ARG A 76 44.58 -12.87 22.87
CA ARG A 76 44.37 -11.83 21.85
C ARG A 76 44.84 -12.28 20.48
N VAL A 77 46.06 -12.83 20.40
CA VAL A 77 46.59 -13.39 19.14
C VAL A 77 45.68 -14.49 18.61
N GLY A 78 45.21 -15.41 19.48
CA GLY A 78 44.28 -16.46 19.08
C GLY A 78 42.94 -15.94 18.53
N CYS A 79 42.39 -14.88 19.13
CA CYS A 79 41.17 -14.22 18.67
C CYS A 79 41.38 -13.51 17.32
N GLU A 80 42.47 -12.75 17.17
CA GLU A 80 42.81 -12.05 15.92
C GLU A 80 43.06 -13.02 14.76
N VAL A 81 43.75 -14.15 15.02
CA VAL A 81 43.93 -15.21 14.01
C VAL A 81 42.60 -15.87 13.69
N ALA A 82 41.70 -16.08 14.67
CA ALA A 82 40.39 -16.67 14.43
C ALA A 82 39.49 -15.78 13.57
N GLU A 83 39.49 -14.45 13.76
CA GLU A 83 38.76 -13.52 12.90
C GLU A 83 39.33 -13.48 11.47
N ARG A 84 40.67 -13.49 11.32
CA ARG A 84 41.31 -13.60 10.00
C ARG A 84 41.00 -14.94 9.31
N ALA A 85 41.02 -16.04 10.06
CA ALA A 85 40.78 -17.39 9.55
C ALA A 85 39.40 -17.58 8.91
N LYS A 86 38.40 -16.74 9.23
CA LYS A 86 37.07 -16.74 8.58
C LYS A 86 37.16 -16.50 7.06
N HIS A 87 38.19 -15.80 6.59
CA HIS A 87 38.30 -15.35 5.21
C HIS A 87 39.63 -15.74 4.54
N MET A 88 40.51 -16.46 5.23
CA MET A 88 41.83 -16.83 4.72
C MET A 88 41.81 -18.04 3.79
N THR A 89 42.51 -17.92 2.66
CA THR A 89 42.77 -19.02 1.72
C THR A 89 43.72 -20.08 2.28
N ASP A 90 43.78 -21.26 1.66
CA ASP A 90 44.66 -22.38 2.10
C ASP A 90 46.14 -21.97 2.08
N ALA A 91 46.58 -21.25 1.04
CA ALA A 91 47.96 -20.75 0.94
C ALA A 91 48.30 -19.71 2.02
N GLU A 92 47.35 -18.82 2.35
CA GLU A 92 47.54 -17.86 3.43
C GLU A 92 47.61 -18.55 4.80
N TRP A 93 46.83 -19.63 5.00
CA TRP A 93 46.86 -20.39 6.24
C TRP A 93 48.17 -21.15 6.44
N GLU A 94 48.73 -21.74 5.38
CA GLU A 94 50.04 -22.38 5.44
C GLU A 94 51.14 -21.40 5.89
N GLY A 95 51.06 -20.14 5.47
CA GLY A 95 51.99 -19.08 5.86
C GLY A 95 51.87 -18.54 7.30
N VAL A 96 50.83 -18.91 8.06
CA VAL A 96 50.67 -18.45 9.46
C VAL A 96 51.71 -19.14 10.36
N PRO A 97 52.47 -18.38 11.17
CA PRO A 97 53.46 -18.94 12.10
C PRO A 97 52.86 -20.00 13.03
N VAL A 98 53.65 -21.03 13.35
CA VAL A 98 53.21 -22.14 14.21
C VAL A 98 52.73 -21.66 15.58
N ASP A 99 53.35 -20.63 16.15
CA ASP A 99 52.94 -20.02 17.42
C ASP A 99 51.54 -19.38 17.36
N GLU A 100 51.22 -18.70 16.25
CA GLU A 100 49.90 -18.12 15.99
C GLU A 100 48.85 -19.22 15.76
N LYS A 101 49.21 -20.30 15.06
CA LYS A 101 48.36 -21.49 14.90
C LYS A 101 48.06 -22.15 16.25
N HIS A 102 49.03 -22.27 17.14
CA HIS A 102 48.81 -22.78 18.50
C HIS A 102 47.95 -21.85 19.37
N ALA A 103 48.13 -20.53 19.26
CA ALA A 103 47.28 -19.55 19.94
C ALA A 103 45.83 -19.62 19.44
N PHE A 104 45.65 -19.73 18.12
CA PHE A 104 44.36 -19.98 17.47
C PHE A 104 43.72 -21.28 17.94
N ALA A 105 44.47 -22.39 17.96
CA ALA A 105 43.96 -23.69 18.41
C ALA A 105 43.47 -23.63 19.86
N LYS A 106 44.22 -22.98 20.77
CA LYS A 106 43.78 -22.80 22.17
C LYS A 106 42.53 -21.92 22.29
N TYR A 107 42.44 -20.86 21.50
CA TYR A 107 41.25 -19.98 21.46
C TYR A 107 40.03 -20.73 20.92
N MET A 108 40.17 -21.37 19.75
CA MET A 108 39.10 -22.11 19.10
C MET A 108 38.66 -23.35 19.88
N HIS A 109 39.56 -24.03 20.58
CA HIS A 109 39.17 -25.14 21.48
C HIS A 109 38.18 -24.65 22.54
N LYS A 110 38.43 -23.46 23.10
CA LYS A 110 37.54 -22.85 24.09
C LYS A 110 36.23 -22.38 23.45
N VAL A 111 36.28 -21.72 22.29
CA VAL A 111 35.07 -21.27 21.58
C VAL A 111 34.20 -22.45 21.12
N LEU A 112 34.80 -23.55 20.64
CA LEU A 112 34.05 -24.76 20.24
C LEU A 112 33.44 -25.50 21.45
N GLN A 113 34.05 -25.37 22.63
CA GLN A 113 33.48 -25.90 23.87
C GLN A 113 32.34 -25.03 24.42
N GLU A 114 32.43 -23.71 24.29
CA GLU A 114 31.46 -22.76 24.88
C GLU A 114 30.30 -22.42 23.93
N HIS A 115 30.60 -22.17 22.64
CA HIS A 115 29.69 -21.67 21.61
C HIS A 115 29.96 -22.32 20.24
N PRO A 116 29.71 -23.64 20.06
CA PRO A 116 30.02 -24.33 18.81
C PRO A 116 29.28 -23.75 17.59
N THR A 117 28.15 -23.06 17.79
CA THR A 117 27.34 -22.49 16.70
C THR A 117 27.85 -21.14 16.17
N GLU A 118 28.73 -20.45 16.90
CA GLU A 118 29.30 -19.15 16.50
C GLU A 118 30.51 -19.31 15.55
N THR A 119 31.05 -20.51 15.44
CA THR A 119 32.22 -20.79 14.62
C THR A 119 31.85 -21.05 13.15
N THR A 120 32.52 -20.37 12.23
CA THR A 120 32.39 -20.63 10.79
C THR A 120 32.97 -21.99 10.42
N GLU A 121 32.50 -22.59 9.33
CA GLU A 121 33.02 -23.87 8.82
C GLU A 121 34.52 -23.80 8.52
N GLN A 122 34.98 -22.65 8.00
CA GLN A 122 36.39 -22.41 7.70
C GLN A 122 37.26 -22.38 8.96
N GLN A 123 36.80 -21.71 10.04
CA GLN A 123 37.48 -21.74 11.34
C GLN A 123 37.54 -23.16 11.92
N ARG A 124 36.47 -23.94 11.78
CA ARG A 124 36.45 -25.35 12.19
C ARG A 124 37.47 -26.17 11.40
N ARG A 125 37.47 -26.06 10.07
CA ARG A 125 38.46 -26.72 9.20
C ARG A 125 39.90 -26.37 9.60
N ARG A 126 40.22 -25.08 9.83
CA ARG A 126 41.54 -24.66 10.30
C ARG A 126 41.90 -25.22 11.67
N TYR A 127 40.95 -25.29 12.58
CA TYR A 127 41.14 -25.90 13.90
C TYR A 127 41.52 -27.38 13.76
N PHE A 128 40.84 -28.11 12.87
CA PHE A 128 41.14 -29.50 12.56
C PHE A 128 42.50 -29.70 11.89
N GLU A 129 42.82 -28.90 10.88
CA GLU A 129 44.13 -28.89 10.22
C GLU A 129 45.28 -28.62 11.20
N THR A 130 45.01 -27.87 12.28
CA THR A 130 46.02 -27.51 13.29
C THR A 130 46.15 -28.50 14.44
N THR A 131 45.04 -29.10 14.87
CA THR A 131 45.01 -29.97 16.06
C THR A 131 45.05 -31.46 15.73
N MET A 132 44.73 -31.86 14.49
CA MET A 132 44.53 -33.26 14.10
C MET A 132 43.45 -33.98 14.94
N ALA A 133 42.66 -33.24 15.72
CA ALA A 133 41.57 -33.79 16.52
C ALA A 133 40.39 -34.15 15.61
N ASP A 134 39.65 -35.21 15.90
CA ASP A 134 38.51 -35.58 15.07
C ASP A 134 37.29 -34.69 15.38
N VAL A 135 36.56 -34.25 14.35
CA VAL A 135 35.35 -33.40 14.48
C VAL A 135 34.30 -34.07 15.37
N PHE A 136 34.31 -35.39 15.40
CA PHE A 136 33.34 -36.22 16.09
C PHE A 136 33.65 -36.47 17.57
N GLU A 137 34.81 -36.04 18.08
CA GLU A 137 35.10 -36.13 19.54
C GLU A 137 34.39 -35.04 20.37
N LEU A 138 33.93 -33.97 19.72
CA LEU A 138 33.07 -32.96 20.35
C LEU A 138 31.63 -33.50 20.44
N ASP A 139 31.39 -34.38 21.43
CA ASP A 139 30.06 -34.90 21.75
C ASP A 139 29.11 -33.71 22.01
N PRO A 140 28.17 -33.39 21.09
CA PRO A 140 27.35 -32.18 21.16
C PRO A 140 26.51 -32.13 22.45
N ARG A 141 26.28 -33.30 23.05
CA ARG A 141 25.58 -33.45 24.33
C ARG A 141 26.35 -32.90 25.52
N LYS A 142 27.69 -32.80 25.43
CA LYS A 142 28.58 -32.31 26.50
C LYS A 142 29.01 -30.86 26.31
N THR A 143 29.12 -30.39 25.07
CA THR A 143 29.58 -29.03 24.74
C THR A 143 28.46 -28.01 24.73
N VAL A 144 27.27 -28.36 24.26
CA VAL A 144 26.16 -27.41 24.14
C VAL A 144 25.45 -27.27 25.49
N ARG A 145 25.84 -26.27 26.28
CA ARG A 145 25.22 -25.97 27.58
C ARG A 145 23.93 -25.18 27.46
N ASP A 146 23.79 -24.40 26.40
CA ASP A 146 22.63 -23.55 26.16
C ASP A 146 21.46 -24.35 25.55
N GLU A 147 20.28 -24.24 26.15
CA GLU A 147 19.07 -24.89 25.68
C GLU A 147 18.66 -24.38 24.29
N TYR A 148 18.93 -23.10 23.99
CA TYR A 148 18.69 -22.51 22.67
C TYR A 148 19.57 -23.12 21.59
N GLU A 149 20.87 -23.27 21.87
CA GLU A 149 21.78 -23.97 20.95
C GLU A 149 21.41 -25.45 20.80
N ARG A 150 20.89 -26.10 21.86
CA ARG A 150 20.37 -27.48 21.75
C ARG A 150 19.18 -27.54 20.80
N VAL A 151 18.23 -26.60 20.88
CA VAL A 151 17.11 -26.51 19.93
C VAL A 151 17.62 -26.24 18.51
N LYS A 152 18.58 -25.34 18.35
CA LYS A 152 19.19 -24.97 17.06
C LYS A 152 19.94 -26.16 16.41
N LEU A 153 20.51 -27.04 17.23
CA LEU A 153 21.21 -28.27 16.82
C LEU A 153 20.33 -29.52 16.77
N GLY A 154 19.04 -29.42 17.11
CA GLY A 154 18.12 -30.57 17.19
C GLY A 154 18.43 -31.55 18.33
N LEU A 155 19.16 -31.11 19.36
CA LEU A 155 19.49 -31.90 20.55
C LEU A 155 18.32 -31.87 21.57
N PRO A 156 18.12 -32.96 22.35
CA PRO A 156 17.08 -32.99 23.38
C PRO A 156 17.30 -31.93 24.46
N VAL A 157 16.29 -31.09 24.69
CA VAL A 157 16.27 -30.09 25.77
C VAL A 157 16.01 -30.80 27.10
N HIS A 158 16.84 -30.52 28.11
CA HIS A 158 16.64 -31.07 29.45
C HIS A 158 15.79 -30.09 30.26
N LEU A 159 14.48 -30.33 30.33
CA LEU A 159 13.57 -29.53 31.16
C LEU A 159 14.00 -29.61 32.64
N LYS A 160 14.30 -28.47 33.27
CA LYS A 160 14.71 -28.39 34.68
C LYS A 160 13.67 -28.87 35.70
N ASN A 161 12.44 -29.20 35.28
CA ASN A 161 11.43 -29.83 36.12
C ASN A 161 10.54 -30.78 35.28
N PRO A 162 10.60 -32.11 35.49
CA PRO A 162 9.82 -33.08 34.70
C PRO A 162 8.32 -33.10 35.02
N GLN A 163 7.85 -32.33 36.00
CA GLN A 163 6.46 -32.34 36.45
C GLN A 163 5.54 -31.32 35.75
N TYR A 164 6.11 -30.40 34.96
CA TYR A 164 5.33 -29.51 34.09
C TYR A 164 5.82 -29.68 32.66
N SER A 165 4.98 -30.23 31.79
CA SER A 165 5.21 -30.21 30.35
C SER A 165 5.08 -28.75 29.87
N LEU A 166 6.16 -27.97 29.97
CA LEU A 166 6.27 -26.73 29.21
C LEU A 166 6.24 -27.13 27.74
N GLY A 167 5.14 -26.78 27.05
CA GLY A 167 5.04 -26.96 25.62
C GLY A 167 6.15 -26.17 24.92
N VAL A 168 6.53 -26.60 23.71
CA VAL A 168 7.49 -25.88 22.85
C VAL A 168 7.13 -24.39 22.73
N SER A 169 5.83 -24.06 22.78
CA SER A 169 5.31 -22.69 22.83
C SER A 169 5.78 -21.89 24.05
N GLN A 170 5.90 -22.52 25.22
CA GLN A 170 6.31 -21.88 26.47
C GLN A 170 7.84 -21.68 26.51
N ALA A 171 8.61 -22.66 26.02
CA ALA A 171 10.06 -22.54 25.87
C ALA A 171 10.47 -21.46 24.83
N VAL A 172 9.70 -21.32 23.75
CA VAL A 172 9.83 -20.19 22.80
C VAL A 172 9.39 -18.86 23.45
N TYR A 173 8.42 -18.90 24.37
CA TYR A 173 7.95 -17.73 25.11
C TYR A 173 9.05 -17.13 25.99
N ASP A 174 9.83 -17.96 26.69
CA ASP A 174 10.86 -17.49 27.61
C ASP A 174 12.20 -17.16 26.93
N ALA A 175 12.45 -17.69 25.72
CA ALA A 175 13.74 -17.56 25.02
C ALA A 175 13.80 -16.51 23.90
N ALA A 176 12.71 -15.79 23.60
CA ALA A 176 12.68 -14.83 22.50
C ALA A 176 13.04 -13.39 22.95
N ASP A 177 14.10 -12.81 22.37
CA ASP A 177 14.52 -11.43 22.58
C ASP A 177 13.37 -10.43 22.30
N ALA A 178 13.28 -9.38 23.12
CA ALA A 178 12.30 -8.31 22.93
C ALA A 178 12.50 -7.60 21.58
N SER A 179 11.47 -7.61 20.74
CA SER A 179 11.43 -6.95 19.43
C SER A 179 11.09 -5.47 19.59
N LEU A 180 11.60 -4.60 18.69
CA LEU A 180 11.20 -3.18 18.65
C LEU A 180 9.68 -2.97 18.55
N PHE A 181 8.96 -3.89 17.92
CA PHE A 181 7.51 -3.83 17.72
C PHE A 181 6.71 -4.41 18.90
N ASP A 182 7.37 -4.90 19.94
CA ASP A 182 6.68 -5.37 21.14
C ASP A 182 6.12 -4.17 21.92
N PRO A 183 4.94 -4.32 22.58
CA PRO A 183 4.26 -3.21 23.24
C PRO A 183 5.12 -2.50 24.31
N GLU A 184 6.09 -3.20 24.90
CA GLU A 184 7.05 -2.65 25.88
C GLU A 184 8.05 -1.68 25.24
N ASN A 185 8.35 -1.83 23.94
CA ASN A 185 9.36 -1.05 23.20
C ASN A 185 8.76 0.07 22.34
N VAL A 186 7.46 0.39 22.48
CA VAL A 186 6.76 1.39 21.64
C VAL A 186 7.44 2.76 21.67
N HIS A 187 7.98 3.19 22.80
CA HIS A 187 8.74 4.45 22.91
C HIS A 187 10.01 4.47 22.04
N ARG A 188 10.69 3.31 21.89
CA ARG A 188 11.83 3.17 20.98
C ARG A 188 11.37 3.09 19.53
N LEU A 189 10.24 2.41 19.28
CA LEU A 189 9.64 2.33 17.95
C LEU A 189 9.27 3.73 17.44
N GLU A 190 8.61 4.56 18.24
CA GLU A 190 8.25 5.93 17.87
C GLU A 190 9.49 6.76 17.52
N ASN A 191 10.51 6.74 18.38
CA ASN A 191 11.78 7.44 18.10
C ASN A 191 12.46 6.95 16.81
N ALA A 192 12.44 5.63 16.56
CA ALA A 192 12.96 5.06 15.32
C ALA A 192 12.13 5.52 14.10
N MET A 193 10.80 5.56 14.22
CA MET A 193 9.91 6.05 13.16
C MET A 193 10.12 7.53 12.89
N THR A 194 10.31 8.37 13.92
CA THR A 194 10.67 9.78 13.75
C THR A 194 12.01 9.95 13.04
N HIS A 195 13.01 9.12 13.36
CA HIS A 195 14.30 9.15 12.66
C HIS A 195 14.14 8.75 11.18
N VAL A 196 13.36 7.71 10.90
CA VAL A 196 13.03 7.31 9.52
C VAL A 196 12.28 8.43 8.79
N LYS A 197 11.32 9.11 9.44
CA LYS A 197 10.59 10.26 8.89
C LYS A 197 11.54 11.41 8.54
N GLN A 198 12.50 11.75 9.41
CA GLN A 198 13.49 12.81 9.15
C GLN A 198 14.32 12.51 7.90
N VAL A 199 14.82 11.28 7.75
CA VAL A 199 15.60 10.89 6.56
C VAL A 199 14.73 10.89 5.30
N PHE A 200 13.46 10.47 5.39
CA PHE A 200 12.53 10.57 4.27
C PHE A 200 12.20 12.02 3.91
N ALA A 201 12.04 12.92 4.88
CA ALA A 201 11.78 14.33 4.63
C ALA A 201 12.95 14.97 3.86
N ASP A 202 14.19 14.71 4.28
CA ASP A 202 15.39 15.13 3.57
C ASP A 202 15.48 14.52 2.15
N TYR A 203 15.16 13.22 2.02
CA TYR A 203 15.17 12.53 0.74
C TYR A 203 14.13 13.11 -0.23
N VAL A 204 12.89 13.32 0.21
CA VAL A 204 11.79 13.85 -0.61
C VAL A 204 12.09 15.30 -1.00
N HIS A 205 12.54 16.12 -0.05
CA HIS A 205 12.96 17.50 -0.31
C HIS A 205 14.07 17.55 -1.36
N LYS A 206 15.18 16.83 -1.17
CA LYS A 206 16.30 16.81 -2.12
C LYS A 206 15.91 16.22 -3.48
N LYS A 207 15.00 15.26 -3.50
CA LYS A 207 14.46 14.67 -4.74
C LYS A 207 13.61 15.69 -5.51
N ARG A 208 12.80 16.51 -4.83
CA ARG A 208 12.01 17.59 -5.44
C ARG A 208 12.92 18.68 -6.02
N GLU A 209 13.93 19.10 -5.26
CA GLU A 209 14.89 20.14 -5.67
C GLU A 209 15.92 19.66 -6.71
N GLY A 210 15.97 18.35 -7.03
CA GLY A 210 16.95 17.80 -7.96
C GLY A 210 18.40 17.77 -7.44
N VAL A 211 18.59 17.89 -6.12
CA VAL A 211 19.91 17.82 -5.46
C VAL A 211 20.32 16.36 -5.23
N SER A 212 21.61 16.08 -5.09
CA SER A 212 22.13 14.73 -4.81
C SER A 212 21.40 14.07 -3.62
N THR A 213 20.72 12.96 -3.91
CA THR A 213 19.96 12.14 -2.94
C THR A 213 20.75 10.91 -2.47
N GLU A 214 22.00 10.74 -2.90
CA GLU A 214 22.75 9.50 -2.71
C GLU A 214 23.07 9.21 -1.23
N ALA A 215 23.36 10.24 -0.44
CA ALA A 215 23.63 10.09 0.99
C ALA A 215 22.37 9.64 1.74
N GLU A 216 21.22 10.22 1.41
CA GLU A 216 19.92 9.91 2.01
C GLU A 216 19.47 8.51 1.61
N ARG A 217 19.69 8.10 0.35
CA ARG A 217 19.44 6.73 -0.10
C ARG A 217 20.28 5.71 0.68
N ARG A 218 21.55 6.00 0.96
CA ARG A 218 22.41 5.14 1.80
C ARG A 218 21.91 5.07 3.24
N MET A 219 21.51 6.20 3.83
CA MET A 219 20.93 6.23 5.18
C MET A 219 19.61 5.46 5.25
N LEU A 220 18.70 5.65 4.28
CA LEU A 220 17.47 4.88 4.16
C LEU A 220 17.75 3.38 3.96
N ALA A 221 18.77 3.00 3.20
CA ALA A 221 19.14 1.59 3.03
C ALA A 221 19.62 0.95 4.34
N ASN A 222 20.42 1.68 5.13
CA ASN A 222 20.85 1.22 6.45
C ASN A 222 19.67 1.08 7.40
N LEU A 223 18.80 2.09 7.48
CA LEU A 223 17.59 2.05 8.31
C LEU A 223 16.63 0.95 7.85
N THR A 224 16.55 0.68 6.54
CA THR A 224 15.77 -0.43 5.99
C THR A 224 16.34 -1.76 6.45
N ALA A 225 17.67 -1.94 6.47
CA ALA A 225 18.31 -3.15 6.93
C ALA A 225 18.09 -3.38 8.44
N GLU A 226 18.20 -2.34 9.26
CA GLU A 226 17.91 -2.39 10.71
C GLU A 226 16.43 -2.73 10.95
N LEU A 227 15.51 -2.05 10.28
CA LEU A 227 14.08 -2.30 10.37
C LEU A 227 13.72 -3.73 9.89
N ASN A 228 14.43 -4.25 8.88
CA ASN A 228 14.25 -5.61 8.39
C ASN A 228 14.63 -6.63 9.48
N LEU A 229 15.74 -6.42 10.20
CA LEU A 229 16.14 -7.27 11.33
C LEU A 229 15.08 -7.23 12.46
N GLU A 230 14.61 -6.05 12.82
CA GLU A 230 13.57 -5.90 13.85
C GLU A 230 12.23 -6.49 13.42
N THR A 231 11.88 -6.38 12.15
CA THR A 231 10.70 -7.04 11.57
C THR A 231 10.85 -8.56 11.62
N GLN A 232 12.05 -9.10 11.43
CA GLN A 232 12.30 -10.54 11.57
C GLN A 232 12.02 -11.02 12.99
N LYS A 233 12.59 -10.32 13.99
CA LYS A 233 12.34 -10.60 15.41
C LYS A 233 10.84 -10.50 15.72
N HIS A 234 10.18 -9.46 15.21
CA HIS A 234 8.75 -9.29 15.41
C HIS A 234 7.94 -10.43 14.81
N LEU A 235 8.22 -10.84 13.56
CA LEU A 235 7.51 -11.94 12.92
C LEU A 235 7.63 -13.26 13.70
N ALA A 236 8.75 -13.48 14.39
CA ALA A 236 8.91 -14.60 15.32
C ALA A 236 8.08 -14.40 16.62
N ASN A 237 8.10 -13.18 17.18
CA ASN A 237 7.36 -12.81 18.39
C ASN A 237 5.86 -12.58 18.17
N MET A 238 5.37 -12.51 16.92
CA MET A 238 3.97 -12.17 16.62
C MET A 238 2.99 -13.18 17.23
N PHE A 239 3.38 -14.44 17.36
CA PHE A 239 2.56 -15.46 18.03
C PHE A 239 2.42 -15.22 19.54
N LYS A 240 3.33 -14.43 20.13
CA LYS A 240 3.45 -14.14 21.56
C LYS A 240 2.52 -13.00 22.01
N TYR A 241 2.49 -11.88 21.27
CA TYR A 241 1.91 -10.61 21.77
C TYR A 241 0.74 -10.04 20.95
N ALA A 242 0.66 -10.34 19.66
CA ALA A 242 -0.31 -9.69 18.79
C ALA A 242 -1.62 -10.49 18.74
N GLU A 243 -2.48 -10.35 19.76
CA GLU A 243 -3.81 -10.99 19.78
C GLU A 243 -4.57 -10.76 18.47
N MET A 244 -4.52 -9.55 17.91
CA MET A 244 -5.16 -9.23 16.63
C MET A 244 -4.59 -10.08 15.49
N ARG A 245 -3.27 -10.26 15.44
CA ARG A 245 -2.63 -11.08 14.41
C ARG A 245 -2.89 -12.57 14.64
N LEU A 246 -2.94 -13.04 15.89
CA LEU A 246 -3.34 -14.41 16.21
C LEU A 246 -4.81 -14.66 15.81
N ARG A 247 -5.71 -13.71 16.06
CA ARG A 247 -7.11 -13.76 15.59
C ARG A 247 -7.15 -13.79 14.07
N GLN A 248 -6.35 -12.95 13.40
CA GLN A 248 -6.25 -12.96 11.95
C GLN A 248 -5.70 -14.30 11.41
N VAL A 249 -4.66 -14.87 12.01
CA VAL A 249 -4.12 -16.19 11.62
C VAL A 249 -5.16 -17.27 11.86
N LYS A 250 -5.87 -17.26 13.00
CA LYS A 250 -6.97 -18.22 13.26
C LYS A 250 -8.12 -18.07 12.28
N LEU A 251 -8.46 -16.85 11.88
CA LEU A 251 -9.46 -16.59 10.83
C LEU A 251 -8.95 -17.12 9.49
N GLU A 252 -7.75 -16.73 9.07
CA GLU A 252 -7.09 -17.20 7.84
C GLU A 252 -7.06 -18.73 7.82
N GLU A 253 -6.62 -19.41 8.88
CA GLU A 253 -6.62 -20.88 9.03
C GLU A 253 -8.03 -21.47 8.88
N ARG A 254 -9.05 -20.88 9.53
CA ARG A 254 -10.43 -21.34 9.39
C ARG A 254 -10.94 -21.18 7.96
N HIS A 255 -10.66 -20.06 7.29
CA HIS A 255 -11.04 -19.86 5.90
C HIS A 255 -10.34 -20.87 4.98
N HIS A 256 -9.04 -21.14 5.21
CA HIS A 256 -8.30 -22.18 4.47
C HIS A 256 -8.89 -23.58 4.72
N GLN A 257 -9.21 -23.92 5.97
CA GLN A 257 -9.85 -25.19 6.32
C GLN A 257 -11.24 -25.34 5.69
N LEU A 258 -12.06 -24.29 5.67
CA LEU A 258 -13.37 -24.32 5.03
C LEU A 258 -13.25 -24.51 3.51
N ALA A 259 -12.34 -23.77 2.87
CA ALA A 259 -12.04 -23.95 1.44
C ALA A 259 -11.50 -25.36 1.13
N GLU A 260 -10.63 -25.88 2.00
CA GLU A 260 -10.12 -27.25 1.91
C GLU A 260 -11.25 -28.28 2.09
N ILE A 261 -12.13 -28.13 3.07
CA ILE A 261 -13.27 -29.03 3.31
C ILE A 261 -14.24 -29.01 2.13
N GLU A 262 -14.60 -27.84 1.62
CA GLU A 262 -15.45 -27.72 0.43
C GLU A 262 -14.82 -28.47 -0.74
N ARG A 263 -13.52 -28.30 -0.96
CA ARG A 263 -12.83 -28.92 -2.08
C ARG A 263 -12.57 -30.42 -1.86
N LEU A 264 -12.30 -30.87 -0.64
CA LEU A 264 -12.22 -32.29 -0.28
C LEU A 264 -13.58 -32.98 -0.47
N ARG A 265 -14.69 -32.29 -0.13
CA ARG A 265 -16.04 -32.76 -0.48
C ARG A 265 -16.18 -32.90 -2.00
N ARG A 266 -15.76 -31.88 -2.78
CA ARG A 266 -15.74 -31.94 -4.25
C ARG A 266 -14.93 -33.14 -4.76
N MET A 267 -13.71 -33.36 -4.26
CA MET A 267 -12.85 -34.48 -4.67
C MET A 267 -13.37 -35.85 -4.21
N ALA A 268 -13.94 -35.95 -3.01
CA ALA A 268 -14.54 -37.19 -2.52
C ALA A 268 -15.78 -37.59 -3.34
N GLN A 269 -16.60 -36.61 -3.71
CA GLN A 269 -17.76 -36.80 -4.59
C GLN A 269 -17.33 -37.18 -6.01
N GLN A 270 -16.30 -36.52 -6.57
CA GLN A 270 -15.68 -36.94 -7.84
C GLN A 270 -15.17 -38.39 -7.78
N ARG A 271 -14.55 -38.79 -6.66
CA ARG A 271 -14.06 -40.16 -6.45
C ARG A 271 -15.20 -41.18 -6.35
N GLY A 272 -16.34 -40.79 -5.79
CA GLY A 272 -17.58 -41.58 -5.79
C GLY A 272 -18.06 -41.86 -7.21
N GLY A 273 -18.08 -40.85 -8.08
CA GLY A 273 -18.46 -40.99 -9.50
C GLY A 273 -17.44 -41.76 -10.35
N VAL A 274 -16.14 -41.59 -10.11
CA VAL A 274 -15.07 -42.26 -10.89
C VAL A 274 -14.91 -43.73 -10.51
N LYS A 275 -15.07 -44.08 -9.22
CA LYS A 275 -15.07 -45.50 -8.78
C LYS A 275 -16.22 -46.31 -9.41
N GLY A 276 -17.34 -45.67 -9.74
CA GLY A 276 -18.46 -46.31 -10.42
C GLY A 276 -18.27 -46.51 -11.93
N ARG A 277 -17.39 -45.75 -12.61
CA ARG A 277 -17.35 -45.71 -14.09
C ARG A 277 -16.14 -46.39 -14.75
N LYS A 278 -14.96 -46.53 -14.13
CA LYS A 278 -13.82 -47.29 -14.72
C LYS A 278 -12.89 -47.87 -13.66
N GLY A 279 -12.78 -49.20 -13.60
CA GLY A 279 -11.86 -49.96 -12.73
C GLY A 279 -10.35 -49.83 -13.03
N GLY A 280 -9.93 -48.89 -13.88
CA GLY A 280 -8.56 -48.71 -14.37
C GLY A 280 -7.73 -47.61 -13.68
N SER A 281 -8.06 -47.18 -12.47
CA SER A 281 -7.51 -45.93 -11.88
C SER A 281 -6.20 -46.08 -11.07
N ARG A 282 -5.39 -47.13 -11.25
CA ARG A 282 -4.13 -47.29 -10.47
C ARG A 282 -3.16 -46.11 -10.63
N LYS A 283 -2.99 -45.58 -11.85
CA LYS A 283 -2.15 -44.38 -12.08
C LYS A 283 -2.75 -43.12 -11.43
N MET A 284 -4.04 -42.88 -11.62
CA MET A 284 -4.75 -41.75 -10.99
C MET A 284 -4.71 -41.81 -9.46
N SER A 285 -4.98 -42.97 -8.87
CA SER A 285 -4.93 -43.14 -7.42
C SER A 285 -3.52 -42.99 -6.84
N ARG A 286 -2.47 -43.39 -7.57
CA ARG A 286 -1.08 -43.10 -7.19
C ARG A 286 -0.79 -41.60 -7.24
N MET A 287 -1.25 -40.92 -8.30
CA MET A 287 -1.10 -39.46 -8.44
C MET A 287 -1.88 -38.69 -7.36
N GLU A 288 -3.10 -39.12 -7.02
CA GLU A 288 -3.90 -38.54 -5.94
C GLU A 288 -3.30 -38.80 -4.55
N ARG A 289 -2.70 -39.97 -4.32
CA ARG A 289 -1.93 -40.24 -3.09
C ARG A 289 -0.75 -39.30 -3.00
N LEU A 290 -0.01 -39.12 -4.09
CA LEU A 290 1.11 -38.17 -4.15
C LEU A 290 0.62 -36.74 -3.86
N LYS A 291 -0.46 -36.27 -4.49
CA LYS A 291 -1.06 -34.96 -4.21
C LYS A 291 -1.45 -34.80 -2.73
N ARG A 292 -2.05 -35.82 -2.11
CA ARG A 292 -2.39 -35.81 -0.68
C ARG A 292 -1.16 -35.77 0.22
N VAL A 293 -0.11 -36.52 -0.12
CA VAL A 293 1.16 -36.48 0.62
C VAL A 293 1.81 -35.11 0.52
N ILE A 294 1.84 -34.52 -0.69
CA ILE A 294 2.37 -33.17 -0.88
C ILE A 294 1.52 -32.15 -0.11
N ASN A 295 0.18 -32.19 -0.21
CA ASN A 295 -0.70 -31.29 0.55
C ASN A 295 -0.47 -31.39 2.07
N ARG A 296 -0.30 -32.61 2.60
CA ARG A 296 0.04 -32.82 4.01
C ARG A 296 1.43 -32.29 4.38
N ALA A 297 2.40 -32.41 3.47
CA ALA A 297 3.75 -31.91 3.69
C ALA A 297 3.81 -30.38 3.64
N VAL A 298 3.02 -29.74 2.78
CA VAL A 298 2.94 -28.29 2.63
C VAL A 298 2.08 -27.65 3.73
N GLY A 299 1.07 -28.36 4.22
CA GLY A 299 0.05 -27.80 5.11
C GLY A 299 -0.93 -26.86 4.39
N LEU A 300 -0.93 -26.85 3.05
CA LEU A 300 -1.82 -26.09 2.19
C LEU A 300 -2.27 -26.96 1.03
N ASP A 301 -3.51 -26.79 0.59
CA ASP A 301 -4.00 -27.49 -0.58
C ASP A 301 -3.57 -26.78 -1.87
N ILE A 302 -2.55 -27.34 -2.53
CA ILE A 302 -1.90 -26.75 -3.71
C ILE A 302 -2.91 -26.41 -4.80
N ALA A 303 -3.89 -27.27 -5.04
CA ALA A 303 -4.77 -27.03 -6.17
C ALA A 303 -5.93 -26.06 -5.85
N VAL A 304 -6.19 -25.72 -4.58
CA VAL A 304 -6.99 -24.52 -4.25
C VAL A 304 -6.17 -23.27 -4.53
N ALA A 305 -4.89 -23.29 -4.15
CA ALA A 305 -3.99 -22.18 -4.44
C ALA A 305 -3.85 -21.97 -5.96
N GLU A 306 -3.73 -23.05 -6.75
CA GLU A 306 -3.72 -22.97 -8.22
C GLU A 306 -5.02 -22.36 -8.77
N THR A 307 -6.21 -22.80 -8.32
CA THR A 307 -7.49 -22.23 -8.80
C THR A 307 -7.62 -20.75 -8.45
N VAL A 308 -7.28 -20.36 -7.22
CA VAL A 308 -7.31 -18.96 -6.80
C VAL A 308 -6.31 -18.13 -7.61
N LEU A 309 -5.12 -18.64 -7.89
CA LEU A 309 -4.13 -17.94 -8.71
C LEU A 309 -4.58 -17.79 -10.17
N THR A 310 -5.23 -18.80 -10.75
CA THR A 310 -5.79 -18.70 -12.11
C THR A 310 -6.95 -17.71 -12.17
N GLU A 311 -7.79 -17.67 -11.14
CA GLU A 311 -8.88 -16.69 -11.03
C GLU A 311 -8.31 -15.27 -10.89
N MET A 312 -7.35 -15.07 -9.98
CA MET A 312 -6.65 -13.78 -9.81
C MET A 312 -5.99 -13.30 -11.11
N GLN A 313 -5.35 -14.20 -11.86
CA GLN A 313 -4.73 -13.83 -13.13
C GLN A 313 -5.76 -13.38 -14.16
N ALA A 314 -6.86 -14.12 -14.32
CA ALA A 314 -7.93 -13.74 -15.25
C ALA A 314 -8.59 -12.40 -14.86
N GLN A 315 -8.72 -12.13 -13.56
CA GLN A 315 -9.21 -10.84 -13.04
C GLN A 315 -8.23 -9.70 -13.33
N GLU A 316 -6.93 -9.90 -13.11
CA GLU A 316 -5.89 -8.92 -13.45
C GLU A 316 -5.92 -8.61 -14.95
N GLU A 317 -5.93 -9.62 -15.82
CA GLU A 317 -5.98 -9.45 -17.27
C GLU A 317 -7.23 -8.69 -17.73
N PHE A 318 -8.40 -9.03 -17.19
CA PHE A 318 -9.65 -8.34 -17.52
C PHE A 318 -9.63 -6.87 -17.09
N LEU A 319 -9.21 -6.56 -15.86
CA LEU A 319 -9.16 -5.18 -15.37
C LEU A 319 -8.12 -4.33 -16.10
N GLN A 320 -6.97 -4.92 -16.46
CA GLN A 320 -5.96 -4.24 -17.28
C GLN A 320 -6.49 -3.93 -18.68
N PHE A 321 -7.19 -4.89 -19.29
CA PHE A 321 -7.87 -4.70 -20.57
C PHE A 321 -8.87 -3.54 -20.50
N CYS A 322 -9.79 -3.54 -19.53
CA CYS A 322 -10.78 -2.48 -19.39
C CYS A 322 -10.16 -1.10 -19.14
N GLU A 323 -9.14 -1.01 -18.29
CA GLU A 323 -8.48 0.27 -17.99
C GLU A 323 -7.77 0.86 -19.22
N VAL A 324 -7.00 0.04 -19.95
CA VAL A 324 -6.31 0.49 -21.16
C VAL A 324 -7.32 0.79 -22.28
N PHE A 325 -8.35 -0.03 -22.44
CA PHE A 325 -9.41 0.20 -23.42
C PHE A 325 -10.09 1.55 -23.17
N ALA A 326 -10.52 1.83 -21.93
CA ALA A 326 -11.16 3.10 -21.58
C ALA A 326 -10.26 4.32 -21.83
N ARG A 327 -8.96 4.21 -21.50
CA ARG A 327 -8.00 5.28 -21.78
C ARG A 327 -7.80 5.53 -23.27
N LEU A 328 -7.69 4.46 -24.06
CA LEU A 328 -7.46 4.57 -25.50
C LEU A 328 -8.71 5.06 -26.26
N THR A 329 -9.92 4.72 -25.80
CA THR A 329 -11.17 5.06 -26.51
C THR A 329 -11.83 6.34 -25.99
N LEU A 330 -11.87 6.57 -24.68
CA LEU A 330 -12.51 7.75 -24.08
C LEU A 330 -11.51 8.86 -23.70
N GLY A 331 -10.20 8.59 -23.75
CA GLY A 331 -9.17 9.52 -23.27
C GLY A 331 -9.22 9.74 -21.75
N SER A 332 -9.86 8.84 -21.00
CA SER A 332 -9.98 8.94 -19.55
C SER A 332 -9.81 7.58 -18.88
N GLY A 333 -9.12 7.59 -17.73
CA GLY A 333 -9.04 6.43 -16.84
C GLY A 333 -10.13 6.43 -15.76
N PHE A 334 -9.95 5.59 -14.76
CA PHE A 334 -10.90 5.49 -13.64
C PHE A 334 -11.05 6.79 -12.84
N LYS A 335 -12.30 7.27 -12.69
CA LYS A 335 -12.68 8.39 -11.83
C LYS A 335 -13.88 8.00 -10.96
N HIS A 336 -13.66 7.87 -9.65
CA HIS A 336 -14.72 7.54 -8.71
C HIS A 336 -15.55 8.79 -8.35
N THR A 337 -16.86 8.76 -8.61
CA THR A 337 -17.77 9.89 -8.40
C THR A 337 -19.07 9.46 -7.70
N GLY A 338 -19.87 10.44 -7.25
CA GLY A 338 -21.19 10.17 -6.63
C GLY A 338 -22.25 9.58 -7.58
N LYS A 339 -22.00 9.52 -8.90
CA LYS A 339 -22.89 8.90 -9.91
C LYS A 339 -22.68 7.38 -10.05
N ASP A 340 -21.62 6.86 -9.43
CA ASP A 340 -21.27 5.44 -9.51
C ASP A 340 -22.27 4.56 -8.74
N GLU A 341 -22.20 3.24 -8.94
CA GLU A 341 -23.00 2.31 -8.15
C GLU A 341 -22.62 2.41 -6.66
N ASN A 342 -23.57 2.86 -5.85
CA ASN A 342 -23.40 2.97 -4.40
C ASN A 342 -23.48 1.60 -3.71
N LEU A 343 -23.07 1.55 -2.43
CA LEU A 343 -23.04 0.30 -1.65
C LEU A 343 -24.40 -0.39 -1.55
N SER A 344 -25.49 0.36 -1.40
CA SER A 344 -26.84 -0.21 -1.29
C SER A 344 -27.28 -0.88 -2.60
N ALA A 345 -27.05 -0.22 -3.73
CA ALA A 345 -27.31 -0.76 -5.07
C ALA A 345 -26.44 -2.00 -5.32
N TYR A 346 -25.17 -1.97 -4.90
CA TYR A 346 -24.28 -3.13 -5.02
C TYR A 346 -24.80 -4.32 -4.18
N ILE A 347 -25.23 -4.11 -2.94
CA ILE A 347 -25.82 -5.18 -2.11
C ILE A 347 -27.09 -5.75 -2.74
N GLU A 348 -27.99 -4.89 -3.25
CA GLU A 348 -29.19 -5.36 -3.95
C GLU A 348 -28.86 -6.12 -5.21
N SER A 349 -27.83 -5.71 -5.95
CA SER A 349 -27.35 -6.44 -7.12
C SER A 349 -26.79 -7.81 -6.73
N LEU A 350 -26.06 -7.91 -5.61
CA LEU A 350 -25.54 -9.17 -5.09
C LEU A 350 -26.69 -10.05 -4.62
N ARG A 351 -27.70 -9.49 -3.94
CA ARG A 351 -28.92 -10.23 -3.58
C ARG A 351 -29.62 -10.77 -4.81
N LYS A 352 -29.81 -9.95 -5.85
CA LYS A 352 -30.45 -10.36 -7.11
C LYS A 352 -29.66 -11.47 -7.82
N LEU A 353 -28.34 -11.32 -7.95
CA LEU A 353 -27.47 -12.33 -8.57
C LEU A 353 -27.58 -13.69 -7.87
N TYR A 354 -27.51 -13.72 -6.55
CA TYR A 354 -27.54 -14.98 -5.79
C TYR A 354 -28.96 -15.50 -5.54
N SER A 355 -29.98 -14.62 -5.56
CA SER A 355 -31.40 -15.01 -5.49
C SER A 355 -31.86 -15.70 -6.77
N MET A 356 -31.34 -15.29 -7.94
CA MET A 356 -31.61 -15.98 -9.20
C MET A 356 -31.09 -17.42 -9.22
N ASP A 357 -29.94 -17.69 -8.57
CA ASP A 357 -29.37 -19.04 -8.49
C ASP A 357 -29.95 -19.91 -7.37
N ALA A 358 -30.72 -19.34 -6.44
CA ALA A 358 -31.29 -20.08 -5.31
C ALA A 358 -32.53 -19.39 -4.73
N ALA A 359 -33.72 -19.82 -5.18
CA ALA A 359 -35.05 -19.31 -4.81
C ALA A 359 -35.44 -19.41 -3.31
N THR A 360 -34.48 -19.59 -2.39
CA THR A 360 -34.69 -19.82 -0.94
C THR A 360 -33.52 -19.36 -0.04
N LEU A 361 -32.58 -18.53 -0.51
CA LEU A 361 -31.45 -18.10 0.34
C LEU A 361 -31.84 -17.06 1.40
N SER A 362 -31.49 -17.34 2.65
CA SER A 362 -31.54 -16.37 3.74
C SER A 362 -30.29 -15.46 3.73
N THR A 363 -30.36 -14.29 4.38
CA THR A 363 -29.17 -13.42 4.56
C THR A 363 -27.99 -14.16 5.20
N LEU A 364 -28.27 -15.12 6.10
CA LEU A 364 -27.24 -15.94 6.72
C LEU A 364 -26.46 -16.75 5.68
N ASP A 365 -27.15 -17.37 4.72
CA ASP A 365 -26.53 -18.21 3.70
C ASP A 365 -25.64 -17.37 2.78
N VAL A 366 -26.10 -16.16 2.42
CA VAL A 366 -25.34 -15.19 1.61
C VAL A 366 -24.07 -14.73 2.34
N VAL A 367 -24.19 -14.38 3.63
CA VAL A 367 -23.04 -13.97 4.45
C VAL A 367 -22.05 -15.12 4.65
N GLN A 368 -22.55 -16.35 4.88
CA GLN A 368 -21.70 -17.53 4.99
C GLN A 368 -20.93 -17.79 3.70
N TYR A 369 -21.60 -17.71 2.54
CA TYR A 369 -20.97 -17.84 1.24
C TYR A 369 -19.88 -16.78 1.01
N TYR A 370 -20.17 -15.50 1.27
CA TYR A 370 -19.15 -14.46 1.13
C TYR A 370 -18.01 -14.57 2.13
N SER A 371 -18.28 -15.07 3.34
CA SER A 371 -17.23 -15.34 4.32
C SER A 371 -16.35 -16.54 3.92
N SER A 372 -16.88 -17.55 3.21
CA SER A 372 -16.05 -18.64 2.68
C SER A 372 -15.26 -18.20 1.44
N LYS A 373 -15.79 -17.23 0.68
CA LYS A 373 -15.19 -16.64 -0.52
C LYS A 373 -14.43 -15.34 -0.26
N GLU A 374 -14.04 -15.03 0.99
CA GLU A 374 -13.40 -13.74 1.31
C GLU A 374 -12.12 -13.47 0.48
N GLY A 375 -11.44 -14.52 0.00
CA GLY A 375 -10.27 -14.40 -0.87
C GLY A 375 -10.55 -14.12 -2.35
N ALA A 376 -11.78 -14.29 -2.83
CA ALA A 376 -12.13 -14.03 -4.23
C ALA A 376 -12.28 -12.51 -4.44
N HIS A 377 -11.68 -11.98 -5.51
CA HIS A 377 -11.84 -10.58 -5.87
C HIS A 377 -13.03 -10.44 -6.83
N PRO A 378 -14.20 -9.95 -6.38
CA PRO A 378 -15.31 -9.73 -7.29
C PRO A 378 -14.93 -8.69 -8.35
N VAL A 379 -15.51 -8.83 -9.54
CA VAL A 379 -15.24 -7.97 -10.70
C VAL A 379 -16.49 -7.21 -11.13
N ASP A 380 -17.68 -7.59 -10.64
CA ASP A 380 -18.96 -7.09 -11.15
C ASP A 380 -19.15 -5.59 -11.00
N TRP A 381 -18.68 -4.99 -9.91
CA TRP A 381 -18.80 -3.54 -9.72
C TRP A 381 -17.94 -2.79 -10.73
N ALA A 382 -16.67 -3.21 -10.89
CA ALA A 382 -15.77 -2.62 -11.88
C ALA A 382 -16.29 -2.83 -13.30
N LYS A 383 -16.80 -4.03 -13.63
CA LYS A 383 -17.44 -4.32 -14.92
C LYS A 383 -18.57 -3.34 -15.19
N ARG A 384 -19.54 -3.19 -14.28
CA ARG A 384 -20.67 -2.27 -14.47
C ARG A 384 -20.24 -0.82 -14.58
N TRP A 385 -19.18 -0.45 -13.86
CA TRP A 385 -18.58 0.88 -13.99
C TRP A 385 -18.05 1.11 -15.41
N TYR A 386 -17.26 0.17 -15.95
CA TYR A 386 -16.76 0.26 -17.33
C TYR A 386 -17.86 0.13 -18.38
N GLU A 387 -18.88 -0.70 -18.17
CA GLU A 387 -20.05 -0.79 -19.07
C GLU A 387 -20.82 0.53 -19.14
N ARG A 388 -20.98 1.22 -18.01
CA ARG A 388 -21.58 2.56 -17.97
C ARG A 388 -20.72 3.62 -18.66
N ALA A 389 -19.39 3.53 -18.51
CA ALA A 389 -18.46 4.47 -19.13
C ALA A 389 -18.37 4.26 -20.65
N LEU A 390 -18.19 3.00 -21.09
CA LEU A 390 -18.00 2.63 -22.49
C LEU A 390 -19.31 2.48 -23.25
N LEU A 391 -20.45 2.39 -22.57
CA LEU A 391 -21.77 2.19 -23.19
C LEU A 391 -21.85 0.94 -24.09
N LEU A 392 -21.01 -0.06 -23.78
CA LEU A 392 -20.87 -1.34 -24.48
C LEU A 392 -20.99 -2.51 -23.48
N PRO A 393 -21.63 -3.63 -23.84
CA PRO A 393 -21.67 -4.81 -22.99
C PRO A 393 -20.29 -5.48 -22.93
N LEU A 394 -19.73 -5.62 -21.73
CA LEU A 394 -18.42 -6.26 -21.51
C LEU A 394 -18.54 -7.78 -21.28
N GLN A 395 -19.76 -8.28 -21.02
CA GLN A 395 -20.02 -9.69 -20.75
C GLN A 395 -19.64 -10.64 -21.91
N SER A 396 -19.62 -10.14 -23.14
CA SER A 396 -19.26 -10.87 -24.35
C SER A 396 -17.78 -10.78 -24.70
N THR A 397 -16.98 -9.97 -23.98
CA THR A 397 -15.53 -9.88 -24.23
C THR A 397 -14.84 -11.20 -23.92
N PRO A 398 -13.88 -11.65 -24.75
CA PRO A 398 -13.18 -12.92 -24.54
C PRO A 398 -12.38 -12.94 -23.23
N GLU A 399 -11.91 -11.79 -22.75
CA GLU A 399 -11.23 -11.63 -21.47
C GLU A 399 -12.18 -11.94 -20.30
N TYR A 400 -13.41 -11.40 -20.34
CA TYR A 400 -14.44 -11.71 -19.34
C TYR A 400 -14.98 -13.13 -19.47
N GLN A 401 -15.15 -13.63 -20.70
CA GLN A 401 -15.58 -15.01 -20.94
C GLN A 401 -14.58 -16.02 -20.37
N LYS A 402 -13.27 -15.75 -20.44
CA LYS A 402 -12.26 -16.60 -19.76
C LYS A 402 -12.47 -16.63 -18.26
N LEU A 403 -12.75 -15.48 -17.64
CA LEU A 403 -13.05 -15.38 -16.21
C LEU A 403 -14.33 -16.17 -15.86
N LEU A 404 -15.40 -15.96 -16.62
CA LEU A 404 -16.65 -16.72 -16.47
C LEU A 404 -16.44 -18.21 -16.67
N GLN A 405 -15.64 -18.65 -17.66
CA GLN A 405 -15.37 -20.07 -17.87
C GLN A 405 -14.62 -20.70 -16.70
N ILE A 406 -13.70 -19.97 -16.05
CA ILE A 406 -13.01 -20.46 -14.86
C ILE A 406 -14.03 -20.62 -13.70
N GLN A 407 -14.86 -19.61 -13.48
CA GLN A 407 -15.92 -19.65 -12.46
C GLN A 407 -16.97 -20.74 -12.73
N GLN A 408 -17.43 -20.88 -13.98
CA GLN A 408 -18.39 -21.89 -14.42
C GLN A 408 -17.80 -23.30 -14.42
N ARG A 409 -16.48 -23.49 -14.64
CA ARG A 409 -15.83 -24.79 -14.41
C ARG A 409 -15.88 -25.17 -12.93
N ASP A 410 -15.72 -24.20 -12.05
CA ASP A 410 -15.86 -24.39 -10.61
C ASP A 410 -17.33 -24.62 -10.18
N GLU A 411 -18.31 -24.03 -10.86
CA GLU A 411 -19.74 -24.26 -10.58
C GLU A 411 -20.31 -25.52 -11.24
N SER A 412 -19.94 -25.83 -12.49
CA SER A 412 -20.39 -27.04 -13.21
C SER A 412 -19.83 -28.30 -12.58
N THR A 413 -18.61 -28.23 -12.02
CA THR A 413 -18.15 -29.28 -11.12
C THR A 413 -19.08 -29.41 -9.92
N VAL A 414 -19.60 -28.33 -9.31
CA VAL A 414 -20.58 -28.35 -8.20
C VAL A 414 -21.99 -28.83 -8.62
N LYS A 415 -22.50 -28.49 -9.82
CA LYS A 415 -23.83 -28.90 -10.31
C LYS A 415 -23.87 -30.37 -10.75
N HIS A 416 -22.87 -30.85 -11.49
CA HIS A 416 -22.74 -32.29 -11.80
C HIS A 416 -22.52 -33.15 -10.54
N ILE A 417 -21.97 -32.55 -9.48
CA ILE A 417 -21.83 -33.16 -8.15
C ILE A 417 -23.18 -33.33 -7.43
N LYS A 418 -24.14 -32.41 -7.60
CA LYS A 418 -25.48 -32.52 -6.98
C LYS A 418 -26.37 -33.55 -7.67
N GLU A 419 -26.31 -33.64 -8.99
CA GLU A 419 -27.13 -34.58 -9.77
C GLU A 419 -26.65 -36.04 -9.67
N THR A 420 -25.39 -36.26 -9.27
CA THR A 420 -24.83 -37.61 -9.03
C THR A 420 -24.83 -38.02 -7.56
N ALA A 421 -25.27 -37.15 -6.65
CA ALA A 421 -25.42 -37.42 -5.22
C ALA A 421 -26.85 -37.88 -4.88
N GLY A 422 -27.35 -38.88 -5.60
CA GLY A 422 -28.55 -39.62 -5.24
C GLY A 422 -28.17 -41.07 -4.91
N THR A 423 -28.76 -41.64 -3.86
CA THR A 423 -28.62 -43.02 -3.33
C THR A 423 -27.56 -43.26 -2.24
N GLY A 424 -27.94 -42.92 -0.99
CA GLY A 424 -27.20 -43.32 0.21
C GLY A 424 -28.03 -43.21 1.49
N HIS A 425 -29.33 -43.49 1.44
CA HIS A 425 -30.27 -43.22 2.54
C HIS A 425 -30.45 -44.39 3.54
N ALA A 426 -29.79 -45.54 3.33
CA ALA A 426 -29.99 -46.73 4.17
C ALA A 426 -28.93 -46.94 5.28
N PHE A 427 -27.73 -46.36 5.15
CA PHE A 427 -26.66 -46.47 6.18
C PHE A 427 -26.69 -45.35 7.24
N ALA A 428 -27.57 -44.36 7.09
CA ALA A 428 -27.62 -43.18 7.95
C ALA A 428 -28.26 -43.46 9.33
N CYS A 429 -29.27 -44.35 9.40
CA CYS A 429 -30.03 -44.58 10.63
C CYS A 429 -29.25 -45.38 11.69
N GLU A 430 -28.37 -46.31 11.31
CA GLU A 430 -27.50 -47.03 12.25
C GLU A 430 -26.28 -46.20 12.69
N ALA A 431 -25.77 -45.33 11.80
CA ALA A 431 -24.72 -44.40 12.14
C ALA A 431 -25.20 -43.32 13.13
N GLU A 432 -26.48 -42.93 13.10
CA GLU A 432 -27.05 -41.91 13.99
C GLU A 432 -27.05 -42.33 15.48
N ALA A 433 -27.28 -43.62 15.78
CA ALA A 433 -27.22 -44.14 17.14
C ALA A 433 -25.78 -44.20 17.70
N GLU A 434 -24.83 -44.64 16.88
CA GLU A 434 -23.40 -44.67 17.25
C GLU A 434 -22.83 -43.24 17.37
N VAL A 435 -23.26 -42.33 16.48
CA VAL A 435 -22.93 -40.91 16.53
C VAL A 435 -23.50 -40.23 17.79
N ALA A 436 -24.67 -40.62 18.28
CA ALA A 436 -25.22 -40.09 19.53
C ALA A 436 -24.38 -40.48 20.76
N ARG A 437 -23.89 -41.72 20.82
CA ARG A 437 -22.95 -42.18 21.87
C ARG A 437 -21.59 -41.51 21.78
N ILE A 438 -21.08 -41.30 20.57
CA ILE A 438 -19.81 -40.57 20.37
C ILE A 438 -19.97 -39.09 20.74
N LYS A 439 -21.15 -38.48 20.49
CA LYS A 439 -21.46 -37.10 20.88
C LYS A 439 -21.54 -36.90 22.39
N THR A 440 -22.06 -37.87 23.16
CA THR A 440 -22.06 -37.79 24.63
C THR A 440 -20.68 -38.00 25.24
N GLN A 441 -19.78 -38.74 24.57
CA GLN A 441 -18.38 -38.88 24.96
C GLN A 441 -17.50 -37.69 24.55
N LYS A 442 -17.92 -36.90 23.55
CA LYS A 442 -17.17 -35.73 23.07
C LYS A 442 -17.27 -34.58 24.07
N VAL A 443 -16.13 -34.10 24.56
CA VAL A 443 -16.06 -32.92 25.42
C VAL A 443 -16.72 -31.73 24.71
N VAL A 444 -17.72 -31.14 25.36
CA VAL A 444 -18.42 -29.95 24.86
C VAL A 444 -17.48 -28.75 24.97
N ASN A 445 -17.22 -28.08 23.85
CA ASN A 445 -16.43 -26.87 23.86
C ASN A 445 -17.25 -25.73 24.49
N LEU A 446 -16.88 -25.32 25.72
CA LEU A 446 -17.57 -24.24 26.43
C LEU A 446 -17.59 -22.94 25.61
N VAL A 447 -16.55 -22.68 24.82
CA VAL A 447 -16.47 -21.51 23.94
C VAL A 447 -17.60 -21.50 22.92
N GLU A 448 -17.94 -22.65 22.33
CA GLU A 448 -19.06 -22.75 21.37
C GLU A 448 -20.42 -22.49 22.04
N LYS A 449 -20.56 -22.80 23.33
CA LYS A 449 -21.80 -22.53 24.10
C LYS A 449 -21.94 -21.08 24.56
N MET A 450 -20.86 -20.29 24.54
CA MET A 450 -20.92 -18.84 24.78
C MET A 450 -21.43 -18.05 23.57
N PHE A 451 -21.40 -18.64 22.37
CA PHE A 451 -21.98 -18.03 21.17
C PHE A 451 -23.43 -18.49 20.97
N MET A 452 -24.30 -17.57 20.56
CA MET A 452 -25.65 -17.91 20.12
C MET A 452 -25.62 -18.75 18.84
N ASP A 453 -26.67 -19.55 18.61
CA ASP A 453 -26.81 -20.32 17.38
C ASP A 453 -26.89 -19.37 16.16
N PRO A 454 -26.12 -19.58 15.06
CA PRO A 454 -26.18 -18.73 13.86
C PRO A 454 -27.58 -18.56 13.25
N LYS A 455 -28.51 -19.49 13.52
CA LYS A 455 -29.90 -19.46 13.04
C LYS A 455 -30.88 -18.75 13.99
N ASP A 456 -30.37 -18.08 15.02
CA ASP A 456 -31.19 -17.33 15.99
C ASP A 456 -31.82 -16.08 15.34
N LYS A 457 -33.11 -15.84 15.63
CA LYS A 457 -33.93 -14.72 15.15
C LYS A 457 -33.53 -13.33 15.68
N ARG A 458 -32.49 -13.27 16.50
CA ARG A 458 -31.92 -12.01 17.00
C ARG A 458 -30.71 -11.57 16.18
N LEU A 459 -30.22 -12.42 15.28
CA LEU A 459 -28.96 -12.20 14.54
C LEU A 459 -29.15 -11.63 13.13
N GLU A 460 -30.36 -11.50 12.60
CA GLU A 460 -30.63 -10.99 11.24
C GLU A 460 -30.03 -9.60 11.04
N SER A 461 -30.18 -8.70 12.02
CA SER A 461 -29.59 -7.35 11.92
C SER A 461 -28.06 -7.38 11.86
N LEU A 462 -27.43 -8.35 12.54
CA LEU A 462 -25.99 -8.53 12.51
C LEU A 462 -25.54 -9.15 11.18
N HIS A 463 -26.32 -10.08 10.63
CA HIS A 463 -26.10 -10.66 9.31
C HIS A 463 -26.18 -9.58 8.23
N GLU A 464 -27.14 -8.66 8.32
CA GLU A 464 -27.23 -7.51 7.41
C GLU A 464 -26.03 -6.56 7.52
N LYS A 465 -25.59 -6.24 8.75
CA LYS A 465 -24.36 -5.44 8.96
C LYS A 465 -23.12 -6.15 8.41
N ARG A 466 -23.04 -7.47 8.56
CA ARG A 466 -21.95 -8.29 8.00
C ARG A 466 -21.99 -8.32 6.48
N LEU A 467 -23.17 -8.45 5.86
CA LEU A 467 -23.35 -8.37 4.42
C LEU A 467 -22.89 -7.00 3.90
N ARG A 468 -23.31 -5.90 4.55
CA ARG A 468 -22.85 -4.55 4.23
C ARG A 468 -21.33 -4.40 4.34
N TYR A 469 -20.73 -4.94 5.40
CA TYR A 469 -19.28 -4.91 5.60
C TYR A 469 -18.54 -5.70 4.51
N LEU A 470 -18.99 -6.91 4.18
CA LEU A 470 -18.38 -7.75 3.15
C LEU A 470 -18.49 -7.09 1.77
N ALA A 471 -19.67 -6.58 1.42
CA ALA A 471 -19.90 -5.84 0.17
C ALA A 471 -19.03 -4.57 0.09
N HIS A 472 -18.91 -3.82 1.19
CA HIS A 472 -18.01 -2.67 1.28
C HIS A 472 -16.54 -3.07 1.06
N MET A 473 -16.07 -4.11 1.76
CA MET A 473 -14.70 -4.60 1.59
C MET A 473 -14.42 -5.09 0.17
N GLN A 474 -15.42 -5.69 -0.49
CA GLN A 474 -15.35 -6.09 -1.89
C GLN A 474 -15.25 -4.88 -2.83
N MET A 475 -16.09 -3.86 -2.64
CA MET A 475 -16.02 -2.61 -3.40
C MET A 475 -14.68 -1.89 -3.19
N GLU A 476 -14.22 -1.76 -1.94
CA GLU A 476 -12.93 -1.13 -1.62
C GLU A 476 -11.74 -1.86 -2.26
N ARG A 477 -11.77 -3.19 -2.29
CA ARG A 477 -10.74 -3.98 -2.99
C ARG A 477 -10.80 -3.73 -4.50
N GLN A 478 -11.99 -3.67 -5.10
CA GLN A 478 -12.15 -3.33 -6.52
C GLN A 478 -11.66 -1.92 -6.82
N ILE A 479 -12.09 -0.91 -6.06
CA ILE A 479 -11.65 0.48 -6.19
C ILE A 479 -10.13 0.57 -6.07
N ARG A 480 -9.53 -0.12 -5.09
CA ARG A 480 -8.07 -0.14 -4.93
C ARG A 480 -7.37 -0.76 -6.14
N CYS A 481 -7.81 -1.93 -6.59
CA CYS A 481 -7.21 -2.60 -7.75
C CYS A 481 -7.34 -1.75 -9.02
N VAL A 482 -8.49 -1.13 -9.25
CA VAL A 482 -8.72 -0.26 -10.41
C VAL A 482 -7.89 1.03 -10.30
N ARG A 483 -7.76 1.64 -9.12
CA ARG A 483 -6.85 2.79 -8.90
C ARG A 483 -5.39 2.44 -9.12
N GLU A 484 -4.94 1.26 -8.70
CA GLU A 484 -3.57 0.80 -8.97
C GLU A 484 -3.34 0.60 -10.48
N ASN A 485 -4.31 0.01 -11.20
CA ASN A 485 -4.24 -0.09 -12.65
C ASN A 485 -4.24 1.31 -13.31
N ALA A 486 -5.07 2.22 -12.83
CA ALA A 486 -5.12 3.58 -13.34
C ALA A 486 -3.78 4.33 -13.12
N LYS A 487 -3.14 4.13 -11.97
CA LYS A 487 -1.81 4.68 -11.73
C LYS A 487 -0.74 4.03 -12.60
N LEU A 488 -0.87 2.74 -12.87
CA LEU A 488 0.10 1.96 -13.65
C LEU A 488 0.09 2.30 -15.15
N PHE A 489 -1.10 2.54 -15.71
CA PHE A 489 -1.30 2.88 -17.12
C PHE A 489 -1.46 4.39 -17.36
N ASP A 490 -1.00 5.21 -16.41
CA ASP A 490 -1.05 6.66 -16.55
C ASP A 490 -0.29 7.15 -17.79
N GLY A 491 -0.89 8.07 -18.54
CA GLY A 491 -0.33 8.63 -19.76
C GLY A 491 -0.47 7.76 -21.02
N VAL A 492 -1.14 6.60 -20.98
CA VAL A 492 -1.44 5.80 -22.18
C VAL A 492 -2.33 6.57 -23.16
N GLU A 493 -3.25 7.39 -22.65
CA GLU A 493 -4.11 8.29 -23.41
C GLU A 493 -3.35 9.32 -24.28
N ASN A 494 -2.07 9.58 -23.99
CA ASN A 494 -1.21 10.50 -24.74
C ASN A 494 -0.45 9.81 -25.90
N MET A 495 -0.58 8.50 -26.05
CA MET A 495 0.08 7.74 -27.12
C MET A 495 -0.61 7.92 -28.48
N PRO A 496 0.11 7.83 -29.62
CA PRO A 496 -0.49 7.97 -30.94
C PRO A 496 -1.57 6.91 -31.23
N GLU A 497 -1.43 5.70 -30.67
CA GLU A 497 -2.43 4.64 -30.73
C GLU A 497 -3.79 5.07 -30.16
N ALA A 498 -3.82 5.99 -29.20
CA ALA A 498 -5.05 6.51 -28.63
C ALA A 498 -5.85 7.35 -29.64
N ALA A 499 -5.20 8.01 -30.59
CA ALA A 499 -5.91 8.71 -31.68
C ALA A 499 -6.61 7.71 -32.60
N GLN A 500 -5.92 6.62 -32.97
CA GLN A 500 -6.48 5.56 -33.79
C GLN A 500 -7.65 4.84 -33.09
N CYS A 501 -7.51 4.53 -31.80
CA CYS A 501 -8.59 3.89 -31.03
C CYS A 501 -9.83 4.78 -30.88
N ARG A 502 -9.65 6.09 -30.69
CA ARG A 502 -10.75 7.07 -30.67
C ARG A 502 -11.52 7.09 -31.98
N GLU A 503 -10.82 7.16 -33.11
CA GLU A 503 -11.46 7.13 -34.44
C GLU A 503 -12.24 5.83 -34.68
N LEU A 504 -11.68 4.69 -34.28
CA LEU A 504 -12.36 3.39 -34.39
C LEU A 504 -13.59 3.31 -33.47
N TYR A 505 -13.49 3.85 -32.26
CA TYR A 505 -14.57 3.86 -31.29
C TYR A 505 -15.69 4.82 -31.68
N GLU A 506 -15.38 5.98 -32.26
CA GLU A 506 -16.35 6.89 -32.87
C GLU A 506 -17.18 6.17 -33.93
N LYS A 507 -16.56 5.40 -34.83
CA LYS A 507 -17.28 4.59 -35.83
C LYS A 507 -18.22 3.54 -35.21
N ILE A 508 -17.84 2.95 -34.07
CA ILE A 508 -18.72 2.02 -33.33
C ILE A 508 -19.92 2.77 -32.76
N MET A 509 -19.70 3.97 -32.21
CA MET A 509 -20.76 4.80 -31.64
C MET A 509 -21.69 5.38 -32.70
N GLU A 510 -21.17 5.79 -33.86
CA GLU A 510 -21.97 6.21 -35.02
C GLU A 510 -22.90 5.09 -35.47
N LYS A 511 -22.40 3.85 -35.58
CA LYS A 511 -23.23 2.68 -35.89
C LYS A 511 -24.32 2.42 -34.85
N LYS A 512 -23.97 2.54 -33.56
CA LYS A 512 -24.95 2.45 -32.46
C LYS A 512 -26.05 3.50 -32.62
N THR A 513 -25.70 4.75 -32.91
CA THR A 513 -26.69 5.82 -33.15
C THR A 513 -27.53 5.55 -34.39
N ALA A 514 -26.93 5.04 -35.48
CA ALA A 514 -27.66 4.68 -36.69
C ALA A 514 -28.69 3.56 -36.43
N GLN A 515 -28.36 2.55 -35.63
CA GLN A 515 -29.30 1.51 -35.25
C GLN A 515 -30.40 2.00 -34.30
N CYS A 516 -30.08 2.87 -33.33
CA CYS A 516 -31.09 3.52 -32.50
C CYS A 516 -32.07 4.36 -33.34
N ASN A 517 -31.56 5.11 -34.32
CA ASN A 517 -32.38 5.93 -35.22
C ASN A 517 -33.24 5.08 -36.17
N MET A 518 -32.81 3.86 -36.52
CA MET A 518 -33.59 2.91 -37.31
C MET A 518 -34.67 2.19 -36.48
N THR A 519 -34.54 2.15 -35.14
CA THR A 519 -35.53 1.54 -34.24
C THR A 519 -36.52 2.53 -33.63
N SER A 520 -36.25 3.84 -33.72
CA SER A 520 -37.27 4.88 -33.53
C SER A 520 -38.10 5.03 -34.82
N PRO A 521 -39.39 4.65 -34.87
CA PRO A 521 -40.24 5.04 -35.98
C PRO A 521 -40.37 6.58 -35.99
N PRO A 522 -40.60 7.23 -37.14
CA PRO A 522 -40.83 8.66 -37.17
C PRO A 522 -42.10 8.93 -36.36
N GLU A 523 -41.96 9.56 -35.19
CA GLU A 523 -43.07 10.19 -34.49
C GLU A 523 -43.55 11.36 -35.37
N GLY A 524 -44.37 11.01 -36.36
CA GLY A 524 -45.15 11.94 -37.15
C GLY A 524 -46.28 12.49 -36.28
N GLU A 525 -46.27 13.82 -36.14
CA GLU A 525 -47.44 14.70 -36.07
C GLU A 525 -48.70 14.14 -35.39
N GLY A 526 -48.94 14.50 -34.12
CA GLY A 526 -50.30 14.42 -33.58
C GLY A 526 -50.43 14.36 -32.06
N SER A 527 -50.79 15.51 -31.47
CA SER A 527 -51.68 15.60 -30.30
C SER A 527 -51.13 15.31 -28.90
N ALA A 528 -50.59 16.37 -28.29
CA ALA A 528 -51.21 17.08 -27.16
C ALA A 528 -51.85 16.26 -26.00
N ILE A 529 -51.37 16.58 -24.78
CA ILE A 529 -52.08 16.62 -23.49
C ILE A 529 -52.21 15.27 -22.75
N GLN A 530 -51.46 15.07 -21.65
CA GLN A 530 -51.92 15.31 -20.26
C GLN A 530 -50.90 14.83 -19.22
N SER A 531 -50.63 15.70 -18.25
CA SER A 531 -49.88 15.45 -17.02
C SER A 531 -50.65 14.51 -16.10
N ALA A 532 -50.00 13.49 -15.56
CA ALA A 532 -50.43 12.82 -14.33
C ALA A 532 -49.22 12.26 -13.56
N LYS A 533 -49.04 12.80 -12.35
CA LYS A 533 -48.14 12.33 -11.31
C LYS A 533 -48.38 10.86 -11.00
N THR A 534 -47.32 10.05 -10.98
CA THR A 534 -47.27 8.84 -10.15
C THR A 534 -45.83 8.63 -9.70
N GLU A 535 -45.60 8.86 -8.42
CA GLU A 535 -44.40 8.46 -7.69
C GLU A 535 -44.40 6.92 -7.58
N GLY A 536 -43.32 6.27 -7.96
CA GLY A 536 -43.16 4.83 -7.74
C GLY A 536 -42.32 4.12 -8.79
N ASP A 537 -41.05 3.91 -8.46
CA ASP A 537 -40.39 2.62 -8.63
C ASP A 537 -40.34 2.05 -10.08
N HIS A 538 -39.47 2.60 -10.92
CA HIS A 538 -39.02 1.90 -12.12
C HIS A 538 -37.50 2.01 -12.26
N CYS A 539 -36.83 0.86 -12.13
CA CYS A 539 -35.51 0.62 -12.70
C CYS A 539 -35.62 0.83 -14.23
N GLU A 540 -35.28 2.03 -14.70
CA GLU A 540 -35.11 2.29 -16.13
C GLU A 540 -33.94 1.45 -16.65
N VAL A 541 -34.29 0.32 -17.26
CA VAL A 541 -33.49 -0.33 -18.28
C VAL A 541 -33.31 0.71 -19.38
N GLY A 542 -32.13 1.33 -19.42
CA GLY A 542 -31.77 2.28 -20.46
C GLY A 542 -32.00 1.69 -21.87
N PRO A 543 -32.26 2.53 -22.88
CA PRO A 543 -32.64 2.12 -24.22
C PRO A 543 -31.65 1.07 -24.75
N GLY A 544 -32.18 -0.02 -25.31
CA GLY A 544 -31.51 -1.29 -25.59
C GLY A 544 -30.00 -1.19 -25.81
N MET A 545 -29.21 -1.80 -24.91
CA MET A 545 -27.76 -1.87 -25.05
C MET A 545 -27.39 -2.53 -26.38
N PHE A 546 -26.97 -1.71 -27.35
CA PHE A 546 -26.37 -2.16 -28.60
C PHE A 546 -25.24 -3.14 -28.30
N ASN A 547 -25.44 -4.39 -28.70
CA ASN A 547 -24.44 -5.43 -28.55
C ASN A 547 -23.55 -5.42 -29.79
N VAL A 548 -22.35 -4.85 -29.65
CA VAL A 548 -21.33 -4.73 -30.72
C VAL A 548 -21.03 -6.06 -31.41
N TYR A 549 -21.23 -7.18 -30.72
CA TYR A 549 -20.94 -8.51 -31.22
C TYR A 549 -22.01 -9.05 -32.18
N ASP A 550 -23.18 -8.43 -32.23
CA ASP A 550 -24.26 -8.84 -33.14
C ASP A 550 -24.12 -8.17 -34.54
N ASP A 551 -23.40 -7.05 -34.64
CA ASP A 551 -23.03 -6.41 -35.91
C ASP A 551 -21.60 -6.81 -36.31
N ALA A 552 -21.45 -7.49 -37.45
CA ALA A 552 -20.17 -7.98 -37.96
C ALA A 552 -19.15 -6.84 -38.19
N GLU A 553 -19.61 -5.66 -38.62
CA GLU A 553 -18.72 -4.53 -38.85
C GLU A 553 -18.27 -3.90 -37.53
N ALA A 554 -19.18 -3.71 -36.57
CA ALA A 554 -18.83 -3.21 -35.24
C ALA A 554 -17.89 -4.16 -34.50
N SER A 555 -18.12 -5.47 -34.62
CA SER A 555 -17.25 -6.52 -34.11
C SER A 555 -15.84 -6.44 -34.72
N SER A 556 -15.73 -6.22 -36.04
CA SER A 556 -14.42 -6.06 -36.70
C SER A 556 -13.65 -4.82 -36.23
N LEU A 557 -14.34 -3.72 -35.94
CA LEU A 557 -13.75 -2.51 -35.38
C LEU A 557 -13.30 -2.75 -33.94
N PHE A 558 -14.11 -3.44 -33.14
CA PHE A 558 -13.78 -3.79 -31.77
C PHE A 558 -12.55 -4.69 -31.70
N GLU A 559 -12.43 -5.70 -32.56
CA GLU A 559 -11.23 -6.55 -32.62
C GLU A 559 -9.97 -5.76 -32.96
N LYS A 560 -10.05 -4.76 -33.85
CA LYS A 560 -8.90 -3.86 -34.13
C LYS A 560 -8.49 -3.06 -32.89
N ILE A 561 -9.45 -2.48 -32.16
CA ILE A 561 -9.17 -1.76 -30.90
C ILE A 561 -8.59 -2.71 -29.86
N ARG A 562 -9.12 -3.92 -29.76
CA ARG A 562 -8.66 -4.97 -28.86
C ARG A 562 -7.22 -5.39 -29.15
N GLU A 563 -6.85 -5.58 -30.41
CA GLU A 563 -5.47 -5.88 -30.81
C GLU A 563 -4.49 -4.77 -30.40
N ILE A 564 -4.87 -3.51 -30.60
CA ILE A 564 -4.07 -2.35 -30.17
C ILE A 564 -3.95 -2.34 -28.65
N THR A 565 -5.05 -2.51 -27.93
CA THR A 565 -5.11 -2.55 -26.45
C THR A 565 -4.16 -3.62 -25.89
N LEU A 566 -4.22 -4.84 -26.42
CA LEU A 566 -3.35 -5.95 -26.00
C LEU A 566 -1.88 -5.74 -26.39
N ARG A 567 -1.59 -4.95 -27.43
CA ARG A 567 -0.22 -4.55 -27.78
C ARG A 567 0.33 -3.57 -26.74
N VAL A 568 -0.43 -2.51 -26.42
CA VAL A 568 -0.05 -1.51 -25.42
C VAL A 568 0.19 -2.14 -24.04
N ILE A 569 -0.65 -3.08 -23.63
CA ILE A 569 -0.47 -3.81 -22.36
C ILE A 569 0.86 -4.60 -22.35
N ARG A 570 1.18 -5.28 -23.46
CA ARG A 570 2.43 -6.06 -23.58
C ARG A 570 3.67 -5.16 -23.56
N ASP A 571 3.62 -4.03 -24.24
CA ASP A 571 4.75 -3.09 -24.37
C ASP A 571 5.08 -2.42 -23.03
N ARG A 572 4.10 -2.22 -22.16
CA ARG A 572 4.31 -1.69 -20.80
C ARG A 572 4.94 -2.70 -19.82
N HIS A 573 5.14 -3.97 -20.22
CA HIS A 573 5.81 -5.03 -19.44
C HIS A 573 5.34 -5.15 -17.98
N VAL A 574 4.02 -5.04 -17.76
CA VAL A 574 3.45 -5.17 -16.42
C VAL A 574 3.60 -6.61 -15.94
N GLN A 575 4.37 -6.82 -14.88
CA GLN A 575 4.47 -8.13 -14.24
C GLN A 575 3.18 -8.42 -13.48
N SER A 576 2.44 -9.45 -13.91
CA SER A 576 1.27 -9.94 -13.16
C SER A 576 1.67 -10.41 -11.75
N ALA A 577 0.93 -9.94 -10.75
CA ALA A 577 1.15 -10.33 -9.36
C ALA A 577 0.75 -11.79 -9.14
N ALA A 578 -0.33 -12.24 -9.78
CA ALA A 578 -0.73 -13.65 -9.83
C ALA A 578 0.37 -14.54 -10.43
N ALA A 579 0.96 -14.16 -11.57
CA ALA A 579 2.04 -14.91 -12.21
C ALA A 579 3.29 -15.02 -11.32
N THR A 580 3.59 -13.98 -10.54
CA THR A 580 4.72 -13.99 -9.59
C THR A 580 4.48 -14.94 -8.42
N LYS A 581 3.27 -14.97 -7.87
CA LYS A 581 2.87 -15.95 -6.85
C LYS A 581 2.85 -17.38 -7.40
N ALA A 582 2.36 -17.58 -8.62
CA ALA A 582 2.35 -18.89 -9.28
C ALA A 582 3.77 -19.43 -9.53
N ARG A 583 4.71 -18.58 -9.96
CA ARG A 583 6.12 -18.94 -10.10
C ARG A 583 6.73 -19.39 -8.76
N MET A 584 6.38 -18.73 -7.67
CA MET A 584 6.83 -19.07 -6.32
C MET A 584 6.26 -20.42 -5.85
N LEU A 585 4.94 -20.62 -6.00
CA LEU A 585 4.29 -21.90 -5.69
C LEU A 585 4.92 -23.06 -6.48
N ASN A 586 5.17 -22.84 -7.78
CA ASN A 586 5.82 -23.84 -8.65
C ASN A 586 7.26 -24.15 -8.27
N ARG A 587 8.00 -23.23 -7.63
CA ARG A 587 9.33 -23.51 -7.06
C ARG A 587 9.20 -24.44 -5.85
N ILE A 588 8.30 -24.10 -4.92
CA ILE A 588 7.97 -24.92 -3.73
C ILE A 588 7.56 -26.35 -4.10
N ILE A 589 6.71 -26.50 -5.13
CA ILE A 589 6.29 -27.82 -5.60
C ILE A 589 7.46 -28.58 -6.23
N ARG A 590 8.40 -27.89 -6.90
CA ARG A 590 9.58 -28.51 -7.51
C ARG A 590 10.57 -29.01 -6.46
N SER A 591 10.86 -28.25 -5.40
CA SER A 591 11.73 -28.73 -4.31
C SER A 591 11.12 -29.94 -3.60
N LEU A 592 9.82 -29.94 -3.34
CA LEU A 592 9.10 -31.07 -2.74
C LEU A 592 9.12 -32.34 -3.61
N LYS A 593 9.29 -32.20 -4.92
CA LYS A 593 9.42 -33.31 -5.87
C LYS A 593 10.86 -33.80 -6.03
N GLY A 594 11.82 -33.26 -5.27
CA GLY A 594 13.24 -33.61 -5.34
C GLY A 594 14.05 -32.74 -6.32
N GLY A 595 13.71 -31.45 -6.42
CA GLY A 595 14.52 -30.47 -7.15
C GLY A 595 15.88 -30.18 -6.50
N GLU A 596 16.74 -29.43 -7.21
CA GLU A 596 18.13 -29.14 -6.80
C GLU A 596 18.26 -28.42 -5.45
N GLN A 597 17.24 -27.66 -5.04
CA GLN A 597 17.23 -26.91 -3.78
C GLN A 597 16.44 -27.62 -2.68
N SER A 598 16.99 -27.64 -1.47
CA SER A 598 16.32 -28.19 -0.30
C SER A 598 15.08 -27.37 0.08
N ILE A 599 14.01 -28.05 0.51
CA ILE A 599 12.76 -27.42 1.01
C ILE A 599 13.07 -26.36 2.08
N ALA A 600 14.08 -26.60 2.93
CA ALA A 600 14.47 -25.68 3.98
C ALA A 600 15.04 -24.35 3.42
N GLU A 601 15.69 -24.38 2.25
CA GLU A 601 16.23 -23.19 1.60
C GLU A 601 15.12 -22.36 0.93
N GLU A 602 14.17 -23.02 0.27
CA GLU A 602 13.01 -22.33 -0.29
C GLU A 602 12.08 -21.75 0.78
N LEU A 603 11.91 -22.44 1.92
CA LEU A 603 11.19 -21.88 3.08
C LEU A 603 11.94 -20.67 3.65
N ARG A 604 13.27 -20.74 3.78
CA ARG A 604 14.08 -19.57 4.18
C ARG A 604 13.90 -18.40 3.21
N ALA A 605 13.91 -18.66 1.90
CA ALA A 605 13.66 -17.65 0.88
C ALA A 605 12.24 -17.06 0.97
N LEU A 606 11.21 -17.88 1.23
CA LEU A 606 9.83 -17.43 1.42
C LEU A 606 9.68 -16.55 2.68
N HIS A 607 10.31 -16.95 3.78
CA HIS A 607 10.33 -16.15 5.01
C HIS A 607 11.08 -14.82 4.81
N GLN A 608 12.21 -14.84 4.11
CA GLN A 608 12.95 -13.62 3.73
C GLN A 608 12.09 -12.69 2.88
N GLN A 609 11.40 -13.22 1.86
CA GLN A 609 10.50 -12.42 1.01
C GLN A 609 9.32 -11.85 1.80
N ARG A 610 8.73 -12.63 2.73
CA ARG A 610 7.64 -12.15 3.59
C ARG A 610 8.12 -11.02 4.49
N LYS A 611 9.32 -11.15 5.04
CA LYS A 611 9.98 -10.16 5.89
C LYS A 611 10.21 -8.86 5.11
N GLU A 612 10.88 -8.93 3.97
CA GLU A 612 11.13 -7.77 3.09
C GLU A 612 9.82 -7.11 2.64
N LYS A 613 8.80 -7.90 2.27
CA LYS A 613 7.48 -7.37 1.90
C LYS A 613 6.80 -6.64 3.06
N MET A 614 6.94 -7.12 4.29
CA MET A 614 6.42 -6.45 5.47
C MET A 614 7.16 -5.13 5.72
N THR A 615 8.49 -5.16 5.69
CA THR A 615 9.32 -3.96 5.87
C THR A 615 9.03 -2.91 4.78
N MET A 616 8.92 -3.31 3.52
CA MET A 616 8.56 -2.39 2.42
C MET A 616 7.15 -1.82 2.56
N ARG A 617 6.20 -2.57 3.15
CA ARG A 617 4.87 -2.03 3.48
C ARG A 617 4.95 -0.97 4.58
N ILE A 618 5.73 -1.22 5.62
CA ILE A 618 5.95 -0.27 6.71
C ILE A 618 6.58 1.01 6.13
N LEU A 619 7.65 0.88 5.34
CA LEU A 619 8.31 2.01 4.69
C LEU A 619 7.37 2.76 3.72
N GLY A 620 6.52 2.05 2.98
CA GLY A 620 5.55 2.70 2.08
C GLY A 620 4.48 3.49 2.83
N ILE A 621 4.06 3.04 4.02
CA ILE A 621 3.15 3.81 4.89
C ILE A 621 3.87 5.06 5.40
N ILE A 622 5.11 4.92 5.89
CA ILE A 622 5.90 6.06 6.39
C ILE A 622 6.20 7.06 5.27
N GLU A 623 6.51 6.60 4.06
CA GLU A 623 6.74 7.48 2.91
C GLU A 623 5.48 8.30 2.57
N ASN A 624 4.30 7.69 2.61
CA ASN A 624 3.04 8.41 2.38
C ASN A 624 2.77 9.41 3.51
N ASP A 625 3.00 9.02 4.76
CA ASP A 625 2.83 9.88 5.94
C ASP A 625 3.72 11.13 5.86
N VAL A 626 5.00 10.95 5.53
CA VAL A 626 5.95 12.05 5.33
C VAL A 626 5.55 12.96 4.17
N LYS A 627 5.05 12.40 3.05
CA LYS A 627 4.55 13.22 1.93
C LYS A 627 3.39 14.10 2.37
N THR A 628 2.42 13.54 3.09
CA THR A 628 1.27 14.31 3.58
C THR A 628 1.66 15.37 4.62
N GLU A 629 2.63 15.06 5.51
CA GLU A 629 3.18 16.04 6.45
C GLU A 629 3.91 17.18 5.72
N MET A 630 4.74 16.86 4.73
CA MET A 630 5.46 17.86 3.92
C MET A 630 4.51 18.73 3.09
N GLU A 631 3.47 18.15 2.50
CA GLU A 631 2.42 18.89 1.79
C GLU A 631 1.72 19.87 2.73
N TRP A 632 1.39 19.44 3.96
CA TRP A 632 0.77 20.31 4.95
C TRP A 632 1.70 21.47 5.37
N LEU A 633 2.98 21.21 5.61
CA LEU A 633 3.97 22.25 5.93
C LEU A 633 4.16 23.24 4.77
N GLN A 634 4.19 22.76 3.53
CA GLN A 634 4.27 23.63 2.35
C GLN A 634 3.01 24.47 2.18
N ASN A 635 1.82 23.94 2.44
CA ASN A 635 0.59 24.71 2.40
C ASN A 635 0.58 25.86 3.44
N MET A 636 1.27 25.68 4.58
CA MET A 636 1.47 26.77 5.54
C MET A 636 2.41 27.85 5.00
N GLU A 637 3.49 27.47 4.32
CA GLU A 637 4.42 28.41 3.67
C GLU A 637 3.75 29.14 2.48
N GLU A 638 2.94 28.43 1.68
CA GLU A 638 2.21 28.99 0.53
C GLU A 638 1.16 30.03 0.94
N ALA A 639 0.71 30.04 2.20
CA ALA A 639 -0.24 31.03 2.71
C ALA A 639 0.36 32.45 2.77
N GLU A 640 1.68 32.59 2.86
CA GLU A 640 2.38 33.89 2.92
C GLU A 640 2.65 34.49 1.53
N ARG A 641 2.35 33.77 0.44
CA ARG A 641 2.61 34.26 -0.92
C ARG A 641 1.67 35.42 -1.29
N PRO A 642 2.14 36.44 -2.01
CA PRO A 642 1.25 37.48 -2.53
C PRO A 642 0.21 36.88 -3.50
N PRO A 643 -1.00 37.45 -3.58
CA PRO A 643 -1.99 37.02 -4.55
C PRO A 643 -1.51 37.30 -5.98
N LEU A 644 -2.20 36.70 -6.97
CA LEU A 644 -1.95 37.00 -8.37
C LEU A 644 -2.33 38.46 -8.68
N LEU A 645 -1.60 39.09 -9.59
CA LEU A 645 -1.99 40.38 -10.14
C LEU A 645 -3.23 40.21 -11.03
N PRO A 646 -4.23 41.11 -10.96
CA PRO A 646 -5.37 41.07 -11.87
C PRO A 646 -4.91 41.34 -13.31
N ILE A 647 -5.56 40.70 -14.27
CA ILE A 647 -5.37 40.96 -15.68
C ILE A 647 -5.96 42.37 -15.99
N PRO A 648 -5.30 43.22 -16.80
CA PRO A 648 -5.84 44.52 -17.15
C PRO A 648 -7.09 44.37 -18.01
N GLU A 649 -8.26 44.61 -17.42
CA GLU A 649 -9.55 44.65 -18.10
C GLU A 649 -9.84 46.05 -18.67
N ASN A 650 -10.74 46.11 -19.66
CA ASN A 650 -11.23 47.39 -20.17
C ASN A 650 -11.92 48.19 -19.06
N MET A 651 -11.86 49.52 -19.14
CA MET A 651 -12.54 50.39 -18.19
C MET A 651 -14.05 50.11 -18.16
N SER A 652 -14.64 50.01 -16.97
CA SER A 652 -16.07 49.76 -16.80
C SER A 652 -16.90 50.86 -17.48
N TYR A 653 -17.64 50.49 -18.51
CA TYR A 653 -18.44 51.40 -19.32
C TYR A 653 -19.80 50.77 -19.59
N VAL A 654 -20.88 51.53 -19.34
CA VAL A 654 -22.25 51.14 -19.70
C VAL A 654 -22.67 51.98 -20.89
N SER A 655 -22.77 51.34 -22.06
CA SER A 655 -23.08 52.03 -23.31
C SER A 655 -24.55 52.45 -23.38
N ALA A 656 -24.89 53.35 -24.30
CA ALA A 656 -26.28 53.68 -24.59
C ALA A 656 -27.08 52.51 -25.14
N ALA A 657 -26.43 51.59 -25.84
CA ALA A 657 -27.06 50.36 -26.32
C ALA A 657 -27.46 49.47 -25.13
N ASP A 658 -26.59 49.29 -24.13
CA ASP A 658 -26.89 48.48 -22.94
C ASP A 658 -28.08 49.04 -22.15
N VAL A 659 -28.11 50.36 -21.97
CA VAL A 659 -29.23 51.05 -21.27
C VAL A 659 -30.55 50.86 -22.01
N GLN A 660 -30.54 50.89 -23.34
CA GLN A 660 -31.74 50.66 -24.14
C GLN A 660 -32.17 49.19 -24.04
N ALA A 661 -31.22 48.25 -24.12
CA ALA A 661 -31.49 46.82 -24.02
C ALA A 661 -32.05 46.43 -22.64
N TRP A 662 -31.57 47.03 -21.56
CA TRP A 662 -32.01 46.70 -20.20
C TRP A 662 -33.22 47.51 -19.72
N ARG A 663 -33.87 48.29 -20.59
CA ARG A 663 -35.05 49.09 -20.25
C ARG A 663 -36.17 48.23 -19.68
N GLU A 664 -36.50 47.13 -20.35
CA GLU A 664 -37.60 46.24 -19.95
C GLU A 664 -37.29 45.53 -18.63
N LEU A 665 -36.04 45.07 -18.46
CA LEU A 665 -35.55 44.47 -17.21
C LEU A 665 -35.61 45.46 -16.05
N ARG A 666 -35.21 46.72 -16.29
CA ARG A 666 -35.28 47.79 -15.29
C ARG A 666 -36.73 48.04 -14.87
N GLU A 667 -37.65 48.13 -15.83
CA GLU A 667 -39.08 48.34 -15.53
C GLU A 667 -39.69 47.14 -14.78
N ASP A 668 -39.28 45.91 -15.10
CA ASP A 668 -39.68 44.71 -14.36
C ASP A 668 -39.10 44.68 -12.95
N ASP A 669 -37.83 45.03 -12.79
CA ASP A 669 -37.17 45.11 -11.49
C ASP A 669 -37.77 46.23 -10.62
N GLU A 670 -38.23 47.34 -11.21
CA GLU A 670 -39.00 48.40 -10.53
C GLU A 670 -40.39 47.89 -10.09
N ARG A 671 -41.11 47.18 -10.96
CA ARG A 671 -42.40 46.53 -10.63
C ARG A 671 -42.23 45.55 -9.45
N LYS A 672 -41.18 44.72 -9.49
CA LYS A 672 -40.85 43.79 -8.40
C LYS A 672 -40.37 44.50 -7.15
N ALA A 673 -39.64 45.62 -7.25
CA ALA A 673 -39.20 46.40 -6.08
C ALA A 673 -40.38 46.98 -5.30
N ALA A 674 -41.44 47.38 -6.01
CA ALA A 674 -42.67 47.90 -5.42
C ALA A 674 -43.41 46.83 -4.59
N ASN A 675 -43.45 45.59 -5.07
CA ASN A 675 -44.09 44.47 -4.40
C ASN A 675 -43.19 43.85 -3.31
N PRO A 676 -43.52 43.94 -2.00
CA PRO A 676 -42.71 43.33 -0.95
C PRO A 676 -42.50 41.82 -1.10
N PHE A 677 -43.44 41.10 -1.73
CA PHE A 677 -43.37 39.66 -1.96
C PHE A 677 -42.39 39.27 -3.07
N GLU A 678 -42.10 40.18 -4.01
CA GLU A 678 -41.26 39.94 -5.17
C GLU A 678 -39.98 40.78 -5.18
N ARG A 679 -39.78 41.67 -4.20
CA ARG A 679 -38.59 42.53 -4.08
C ARG A 679 -37.26 41.77 -4.12
N ARG A 680 -37.24 40.54 -3.58
CA ARG A 680 -36.08 39.63 -3.59
C ARG A 680 -35.95 38.78 -4.86
N ARG A 681 -36.93 38.85 -5.77
CA ARG A 681 -36.99 38.14 -7.06
C ARG A 681 -36.61 39.03 -8.25
N ARG A 682 -36.04 40.22 -7.99
CA ARG A 682 -35.42 41.07 -9.03
C ARG A 682 -34.26 40.32 -9.66
N THR A 683 -34.04 40.53 -10.95
CA THR A 683 -32.99 39.81 -11.68
C THR A 683 -31.60 40.42 -11.41
N PHE A 684 -31.50 41.75 -11.29
CA PHE A 684 -30.27 42.46 -10.99
C PHE A 684 -30.29 42.98 -9.54
N GLN A 685 -29.49 42.37 -8.65
CA GLN A 685 -29.42 42.74 -7.23
C GLN A 685 -27.98 42.82 -6.68
N PRO A 686 -27.07 43.66 -7.24
CA PRO A 686 -25.83 43.98 -6.58
C PRO A 686 -26.10 44.78 -5.29
N GLU A 687 -25.27 44.58 -4.26
CA GLU A 687 -25.43 45.26 -2.98
C GLU A 687 -24.11 45.89 -2.52
N LEU A 688 -24.17 47.14 -2.05
CA LEU A 688 -23.05 47.81 -1.40
C LEU A 688 -23.56 48.50 -0.13
N LEU A 689 -22.98 48.13 1.03
CA LEU A 689 -23.26 48.76 2.34
C LEU A 689 -24.77 48.95 2.64
N GLY A 690 -25.61 48.00 2.25
CA GLY A 690 -27.06 48.02 2.48
C GLY A 690 -27.91 48.69 1.39
N GLN A 691 -27.31 49.21 0.31
CA GLN A 691 -28.02 49.73 -0.85
C GLN A 691 -28.03 48.70 -1.98
N ALA A 692 -29.23 48.37 -2.47
CA ALA A 692 -29.39 47.53 -3.65
C ALA A 692 -29.27 48.39 -4.91
N TRP A 693 -28.25 48.11 -5.73
CA TRP A 693 -28.04 48.79 -7.01
C TRP A 693 -29.16 48.41 -7.97
N SER A 694 -29.69 49.39 -8.70
CA SER A 694 -30.66 49.18 -9.77
C SER A 694 -29.98 49.13 -11.14
N VAL A 695 -30.70 48.61 -12.13
CA VAL A 695 -30.27 48.68 -13.53
C VAL A 695 -30.13 50.15 -13.94
N PRO A 696 -28.97 50.56 -14.50
CA PRO A 696 -28.70 51.96 -14.81
C PRO A 696 -29.69 52.47 -15.86
N ASN A 697 -30.25 53.65 -15.61
CA ASN A 697 -31.20 54.28 -16.53
C ASN A 697 -30.57 55.22 -17.56
N LYS A 698 -29.25 55.42 -17.48
CA LYS A 698 -28.45 56.29 -18.33
C LYS A 698 -27.05 55.70 -18.51
N PRO A 699 -26.37 56.01 -19.63
CA PRO A 699 -25.01 55.55 -19.86
C PRO A 699 -24.07 56.09 -18.79
N LEU A 700 -23.17 55.24 -18.29
CA LEU A 700 -22.13 55.67 -17.35
C LEU A 700 -20.88 56.03 -18.15
N LEU A 701 -20.74 57.32 -18.45
CA LEU A 701 -19.66 57.86 -19.27
C LEU A 701 -18.51 58.38 -18.39
N PHE A 702 -17.26 58.22 -18.85
CA PHE A 702 -16.08 58.78 -18.18
C PHE A 702 -15.76 60.20 -18.68
N TRP A 703 -15.57 60.36 -19.99
CA TRP A 703 -15.06 61.60 -20.62
C TRP A 703 -15.93 62.84 -20.44
N GLY A 704 -17.23 62.66 -20.16
CA GLY A 704 -18.17 63.77 -19.93
C GLY A 704 -18.23 64.27 -18.48
N THR A 705 -17.48 63.65 -17.57
CA THR A 705 -17.49 63.99 -16.13
C THR A 705 -16.34 64.94 -15.76
N GLY A 706 -16.34 65.50 -14.55
CA GLY A 706 -15.21 66.27 -14.01
C GLY A 706 -15.14 67.76 -14.36
N VAL A 707 -16.08 68.31 -15.13
CA VAL A 707 -16.05 69.74 -15.53
C VAL A 707 -16.04 70.73 -14.35
N SER A 708 -16.74 70.41 -13.26
CA SER A 708 -16.74 71.22 -12.03
C SER A 708 -15.41 71.15 -11.29
N ALA A 709 -14.79 69.96 -11.26
CA ALA A 709 -13.52 69.73 -10.59
C ALA A 709 -12.39 70.54 -11.25
N VAL A 710 -12.37 70.64 -12.59
CA VAL A 710 -11.41 71.48 -13.32
C VAL A 710 -11.56 72.95 -12.95
N GLN A 711 -12.79 73.46 -12.84
CA GLN A 711 -13.05 74.84 -12.44
C GLN A 711 -12.66 75.10 -10.97
N GLN A 712 -12.89 74.14 -10.08
CA GLN A 712 -12.43 74.21 -8.69
C GLN A 712 -10.90 74.17 -8.62
N ALA A 713 -10.24 73.31 -9.39
CA ALA A 713 -8.78 73.25 -9.48
C ALA A 713 -8.20 74.57 -9.97
N LEU A 714 -8.79 75.22 -10.98
CA LEU A 714 -8.35 76.55 -11.42
C LEU A 714 -8.49 77.62 -10.32
N ARG A 715 -9.58 77.59 -9.54
CA ARG A 715 -9.74 78.49 -8.38
C ARG A 715 -8.70 78.20 -7.30
N HIS A 716 -8.49 76.93 -6.97
CA HIS A 716 -7.47 76.52 -5.99
C HIS A 716 -6.06 76.85 -6.44
N VAL A 717 -5.72 76.68 -7.72
CA VAL A 717 -4.41 77.08 -8.26
C VAL A 717 -4.23 78.59 -8.21
N ALA A 718 -5.28 79.38 -8.45
CA ALA A 718 -5.23 80.83 -8.28
C ALA A 718 -5.02 81.24 -6.81
N GLU A 719 -5.76 80.63 -5.88
CA GLU A 719 -5.58 80.81 -4.44
C GLU A 719 -4.19 80.36 -3.96
N ASP A 720 -3.68 79.25 -4.50
CA ASP A 720 -2.37 78.71 -4.18
C ASP A 720 -1.23 79.58 -4.72
N ALA A 721 -1.40 80.19 -5.90
CA ALA A 721 -0.47 81.19 -6.43
C ALA A 721 -0.41 82.43 -5.54
N GLU A 722 -1.57 82.91 -5.06
CA GLU A 722 -1.63 83.98 -4.06
C GLU A 722 -1.02 83.56 -2.72
N ARG A 723 -1.30 82.34 -2.25
CA ARG A 723 -0.74 81.76 -1.03
C ARG A 723 0.78 81.71 -1.08
N LYS A 724 1.35 81.23 -2.19
CA LYS A 724 2.80 81.15 -2.42
C LYS A 724 3.43 82.53 -2.51
N ARG A 725 2.78 83.47 -3.19
CA ARG A 725 3.20 84.88 -3.25
C ARG A 725 3.20 85.53 -1.87
N GLN A 726 2.26 85.18 -0.99
CA GLN A 726 2.14 85.70 0.37
C GLN A 726 2.95 84.92 1.41
N GLY A 727 3.53 83.76 1.06
CA GLY A 727 4.25 82.89 1.99
C GLY A 727 3.37 82.21 3.04
N LEU A 728 2.08 82.05 2.77
CA LEU A 728 1.13 81.41 3.69
C LEU A 728 1.31 79.89 3.71
N LEU A 729 1.25 79.30 4.90
CA LEU A 729 1.25 77.85 5.11
C LEU A 729 -0.18 77.30 5.10
N LEU A 730 -0.34 76.05 4.67
CA LEU A 730 -1.57 75.31 4.95
C LEU A 730 -1.62 74.94 6.45
N ALA A 731 -2.78 74.43 6.89
CA ALA A 731 -2.88 73.77 8.20
C ALA A 731 -1.73 72.76 8.39
N PRO A 732 -1.16 72.64 9.60
CA PRO A 732 -0.06 71.74 9.85
C PRO A 732 -0.39 70.31 9.38
N PRO A 733 0.37 69.74 8.42
CA PRO A 733 0.09 68.40 7.89
C PRO A 733 0.51 67.30 8.87
N TYR A 734 1.32 67.63 9.88
CA TYR A 734 1.65 66.71 10.96
C TYR A 734 0.49 66.65 11.97
N PRO A 735 0.25 65.48 12.60
CA PRO A 735 -0.79 65.35 13.60
C PRO A 735 -0.51 66.29 14.80
N CYS A 736 -1.29 67.36 14.91
CA CYS A 736 -1.20 68.37 15.97
C CYS A 736 -2.55 68.56 16.65
N ALA A 737 -2.63 69.41 17.68
CA ALA A 737 -3.90 69.66 18.37
C ALA A 737 -5.01 70.19 17.43
N GLU A 738 -4.64 70.99 16.42
CA GLU A 738 -5.57 71.52 15.41
C GLU A 738 -5.92 70.52 14.31
N ASN A 739 -5.03 69.55 14.04
CA ASN A 739 -5.22 68.51 13.03
C ASN A 739 -4.79 67.13 13.59
N PRO A 740 -5.57 66.49 14.48
CA PRO A 740 -5.15 65.27 15.16
C PRO A 740 -4.88 64.09 14.22
N TRP A 741 -5.51 64.08 13.04
CA TRP A 741 -5.42 63.01 12.05
C TRP A 741 -4.23 63.18 11.10
N GLY A 742 -3.62 64.36 11.06
CA GLY A 742 -2.50 64.64 10.16
C GLY A 742 -2.89 64.55 8.69
N TRP A 743 -3.99 65.19 8.29
CA TRP A 743 -4.39 65.27 6.88
C TRP A 743 -3.30 65.94 6.05
N ARG A 744 -2.73 65.19 5.10
CA ARG A 744 -1.70 65.67 4.17
C ARG A 744 -2.26 65.61 2.76
N LEU A 745 -2.13 66.71 2.02
CA LEU A 745 -2.21 66.65 0.56
C LEU A 745 -1.04 65.81 0.07
N ALA A 746 -1.32 64.79 -0.75
CA ALA A 746 -0.29 64.03 -1.43
C ALA A 746 0.55 64.99 -2.27
N LYS A 747 1.87 64.95 -2.08
CA LYS A 747 2.81 65.77 -2.84
C LYS A 747 3.00 65.13 -4.20
N ASP A 748 2.22 65.59 -5.18
CA ASP A 748 2.42 65.19 -6.57
C ASP A 748 3.58 65.99 -7.17
N ILE A 749 4.40 65.31 -7.96
CA ILE A 749 5.60 65.89 -8.59
C ILE A 749 5.20 66.97 -9.60
N LEU A 750 4.01 66.85 -10.20
CA LEU A 750 3.48 67.83 -11.16
C LEU A 750 2.95 69.11 -10.49
N ASP A 751 2.65 69.06 -9.19
CA ASP A 751 2.19 70.21 -8.40
C ASP A 751 3.36 70.90 -7.64
N ASP A 752 4.60 70.45 -7.87
CA ASP A 752 5.78 71.08 -7.30
C ASP A 752 6.16 72.35 -8.09
N ASN A 753 6.20 73.49 -7.39
CA ASN A 753 6.73 74.75 -7.92
C ASN A 753 8.25 74.78 -7.72
N ASN A 754 9.01 74.22 -8.67
CA ASN A 754 10.45 74.46 -8.78
C ASN A 754 10.74 75.79 -9.49
#